data_AF-A0A0S9SD40-F1
#
_entry.id   AF-A0A0S9SD40-F1
#
_cell.length_a   1.000
_cell.length_b   1.000
_cell.length_c   1.000
_cell.angle_alpha   90.00
_cell.angle_beta   90.00
_cell.angle_gamma   90.00
#
_symmetry.space_group_name_H-M   'P 1'
#
loop_
_entity.id
_entity.type
_entity.pdbx_description
1 polymer ?
#
loop_
_entity_poly.entity_id
_entity_poly.type
_entity_poly.pdbx_seq_one_letter_code
_entity_poly.pdbx_strand_id
1 'polypeptide(L)'
;MPGLRVLLPDAARYAGGASVGPEENAHWVPAKNRWSRVVLPFGGLVPEAWCHLGFQLGWAPEETAGSALDFALVGIDFLAEDGSSLDFDHVPGLDRTLLDPHGTWIAGPATLPPEMQGARAGRIHLAFRVPAPATRLTVTLRSWRNSAPFTVSEASLAQGPQLAPSPALIPRVRHRLGPEPAWIDHALVPGGGLVLRGQLYTPHPGAHAALARIVYRDRQGADLAPPYPGTISVPGLGALIDLSAHQQARRFTLELQPPAGAARVSVGFATWEADGPAVELLAPPEVALEDRLRLESLGADDLLGPTDFLARLAERLSLPGAAFAGWCPQPEAVAALPPVLARARAIQRGEGHRALGLDRALRLAGHPAWTVPEAPDWREDPFRSVPWRLEYQSLAWLGALAEAPGGGGAALALALSWSRANPWGAPTDGLALHPAALAARTETFVRLLARAGKPGGPAALTLTGEVVRHGFALAEITGQNTFGRSIHQIQAAATLWLVARALPLLPLAGHWLSLARAALDTGLAPLLDASGRFSDPSLHQRLELLTLLRALGLALDSDDAAESALKDRLDRAVAAGLPSLAGLLDPSGRLPPFGDAPHGEDAAGWIGRLGAEAGRALVAERWSEPPRPRRDRPGIPRVVSEPATGRIDPIAGLIAQRHDAPGRGWGHFACTFASQGQGPGPGHRDAGSFTYACEGVRWIVEAGGSSQVETGAARHHLLSAAGHNTATLQHRETTAGSTLYLGAERLIGATVHRLATQGHGPDIAHRRVFLVLDDLSGLVVLDRFTGPGGPLAFEAAAHLSPGILVALAGPRRAMAQSGRHRLSLSPVAITGRSAGLTLRNGCNAHPGALRGFVTAASGGLQPTSVLGYAFAGAGAVCGGLALAADADADQRLTALLEEAAFGRLLSED
;
A
#
# COMPACT_ATOMS: atom_id res chain seq x y z
N MET A 1 27.81 -17.47 -12.69
CA MET A 1 27.70 -16.33 -11.76
C MET A 1 28.24 -16.76 -10.41
N PRO A 2 29.39 -16.24 -9.94
CA PRO A 2 29.84 -16.45 -8.56
C PRO A 2 28.76 -15.98 -7.58
N GLY A 3 28.44 -16.76 -6.55
CA GLY A 3 27.54 -16.33 -5.46
C GLY A 3 26.05 -16.65 -5.60
N LEU A 4 25.60 -17.34 -6.66
CA LEU A 4 24.24 -17.90 -6.73
C LEU A 4 24.13 -19.14 -5.84
N ARG A 5 23.14 -19.15 -4.94
CA ARG A 5 22.78 -20.25 -4.04
C ARG A 5 21.39 -20.76 -4.43
N VAL A 6 21.29 -22.04 -4.78
CA VAL A 6 20.02 -22.72 -5.04
C VAL A 6 19.78 -23.71 -3.89
N LEU A 7 18.62 -23.62 -3.27
CA LEU A 7 18.18 -24.45 -2.15
C LEU A 7 17.00 -25.31 -2.62
N LEU A 8 17.07 -26.60 -2.29
CA LEU A 8 15.99 -27.56 -2.51
C LEU A 8 15.25 -27.77 -1.19
N PRO A 9 13.96 -28.16 -1.24
CA PRO A 9 13.21 -28.45 -0.03
C PRO A 9 13.78 -29.67 0.69
N ASP A 10 13.72 -29.66 2.01
CA ASP A 10 13.93 -30.84 2.85
C ASP A 10 12.71 -31.81 2.71
N ALA A 11 12.53 -32.72 3.67
CA ALA A 11 11.40 -33.64 3.67
C ALA A 11 10.03 -32.92 3.71
N ALA A 12 9.26 -33.08 2.63
CA ALA A 12 7.90 -32.55 2.50
C ALA A 12 6.94 -33.16 3.53
N ARG A 13 5.96 -32.37 3.99
CA ARG A 13 4.87 -32.80 4.87
C ARG A 13 3.53 -32.56 4.18
N TYR A 14 2.54 -33.40 4.47
CA TYR A 14 1.24 -33.37 3.82
C TYR A 14 0.09 -33.25 4.82
N ALA A 15 -0.97 -32.56 4.44
CA ALA A 15 -2.20 -32.48 5.22
C ALA A 15 -3.44 -32.39 4.31
N GLY A 16 -4.60 -32.73 4.88
CA GLY A 16 -5.89 -32.62 4.18
C GLY A 16 -6.03 -33.55 2.97
N GLY A 17 -5.28 -34.64 2.92
CA GLY A 17 -5.29 -35.61 1.81
C GLY A 17 -4.31 -35.31 0.68
N ALA A 18 -3.47 -34.29 0.80
CA ALA A 18 -2.31 -34.15 -0.06
C ALA A 18 -1.35 -35.34 0.09
N SER A 19 -0.58 -35.65 -0.95
CA SER A 19 0.35 -36.78 -0.96
C SER A 19 1.53 -36.56 -1.91
N VAL A 20 2.46 -37.51 -1.93
CA VAL A 20 3.47 -37.61 -2.99
C VAL A 20 2.76 -37.76 -4.35
N GLY A 21 3.28 -37.07 -5.36
CA GLY A 21 2.81 -37.12 -6.73
C GLY A 21 3.40 -38.30 -7.51
N PRO A 22 3.06 -38.43 -8.81
CA PRO A 22 3.50 -39.56 -9.63
C PRO A 22 4.98 -39.50 -10.02
N GLU A 23 5.58 -38.31 -10.04
CA GLU A 23 6.99 -38.09 -10.38
C GLU A 23 7.84 -37.83 -9.13
N GLU A 24 9.14 -38.02 -9.24
CA GLU A 24 10.10 -37.67 -8.20
C GLU A 24 10.01 -36.15 -7.90
N ASN A 25 9.91 -35.78 -6.62
CA ASN A 25 9.68 -34.40 -6.17
C ASN A 25 8.36 -33.76 -6.66
N ALA A 26 7.41 -34.55 -7.15
CA ALA A 26 6.05 -34.07 -7.38
C ALA A 26 5.17 -34.25 -6.13
N HIS A 27 4.21 -33.36 -5.96
CA HIS A 27 3.29 -33.32 -4.84
C HIS A 27 1.88 -33.11 -5.36
N TRP A 28 0.95 -33.96 -4.91
CA TRP A 28 -0.45 -33.92 -5.33
C TRP A 28 -1.29 -33.22 -4.25
N VAL A 29 -2.05 -32.19 -4.66
CA VAL A 29 -2.86 -31.36 -3.77
C VAL A 29 -4.33 -31.41 -4.20
N PRO A 30 -5.20 -32.16 -3.49
CA PRO A 30 -6.63 -32.25 -3.84
C PRO A 30 -7.38 -30.93 -3.61
N ALA A 31 -8.47 -30.75 -4.37
CA ALA A 31 -9.43 -29.65 -4.23
C ALA A 31 -10.26 -29.80 -2.93
N LYS A 32 -9.77 -29.24 -1.83
CA LYS A 32 -10.44 -29.28 -0.51
C LYS A 32 -10.27 -27.95 0.21
N ASN A 33 -10.68 -26.86 -0.46
CA ASN A 33 -10.78 -25.48 0.03
C ASN A 33 -10.14 -25.25 1.41
N ARG A 34 -8.89 -24.78 1.40
CA ARG A 34 -7.99 -24.50 2.53
C ARG A 34 -7.38 -25.70 3.26
N TRP A 35 -8.02 -26.86 3.28
CA TRP A 35 -7.60 -27.96 4.16
C TRP A 35 -6.43 -28.76 3.59
N SER A 36 -6.46 -28.99 2.27
CA SER A 36 -5.43 -29.74 1.55
C SER A 36 -4.20 -28.86 1.28
N ARG A 37 -3.02 -29.36 1.68
CA ARG A 37 -1.75 -28.64 1.51
C ARG A 37 -0.53 -29.56 1.53
N VAL A 38 0.52 -29.15 0.82
CA VAL A 38 1.89 -29.64 1.00
C VAL A 38 2.72 -28.55 1.68
N VAL A 39 3.62 -28.94 2.58
CA VAL A 39 4.53 -28.05 3.31
C VAL A 39 5.96 -28.46 2.98
N LEU A 40 6.74 -27.52 2.47
CA LEU A 40 8.11 -27.67 1.97
C LEU A 40 9.06 -26.84 2.85
N PRO A 41 9.83 -27.48 3.76
CA PRO A 41 10.82 -26.78 4.57
C PRO A 41 12.07 -26.44 3.75
N PHE A 42 12.66 -25.28 4.00
CA PHE A 42 13.95 -24.86 3.44
C PHE A 42 14.86 -24.33 4.56
N GLY A 43 16.14 -24.69 4.49
CA GLY A 43 17.19 -24.21 5.40
C GLY A 43 18.35 -23.55 4.66
N GLY A 44 19.25 -22.91 5.43
CA GLY A 44 20.46 -22.29 4.89
C GLY A 44 20.21 -21.01 4.11
N LEU A 45 19.14 -20.28 4.46
CA LEU A 45 18.84 -18.96 3.90
C LEU A 45 19.81 -17.92 4.43
N VAL A 46 20.16 -16.98 3.56
CA VAL A 46 20.86 -15.75 3.96
C VAL A 46 19.80 -14.72 4.39
N PRO A 47 19.85 -14.20 5.63
CA PRO A 47 18.97 -13.14 6.08
C PRO A 47 19.17 -11.84 5.29
N GLU A 48 18.13 -10.99 5.23
CA GLU A 48 18.09 -9.72 4.50
C GLU A 48 18.30 -9.83 2.97
N ALA A 49 18.45 -11.05 2.44
CA ALA A 49 18.62 -11.33 1.02
C ALA A 49 17.27 -11.47 0.30
N TRP A 50 17.22 -11.08 -0.99
CA TRP A 50 16.09 -11.43 -1.84
C TRP A 50 16.16 -12.91 -2.16
N CYS A 51 15.00 -13.56 -2.08
CA CYS A 51 14.83 -14.97 -2.35
C CYS A 51 13.77 -15.14 -3.42
N HIS A 52 14.07 -15.95 -4.42
CA HIS A 52 13.17 -16.25 -5.53
C HIS A 52 12.70 -17.70 -5.44
N LEU A 53 11.41 -17.90 -5.22
CA LEU A 53 10.75 -19.20 -5.24
C LEU A 53 10.27 -19.51 -6.66
N GLY A 54 10.65 -20.68 -7.17
CA GLY A 54 10.13 -21.23 -8.41
C GLY A 54 9.62 -22.65 -8.22
N PHE A 55 8.50 -22.99 -8.87
CA PHE A 55 7.98 -24.36 -8.96
C PHE A 55 7.11 -24.51 -10.21
N GLN A 56 6.88 -25.75 -10.63
CA GLN A 56 5.92 -26.10 -11.67
C GLN A 56 4.56 -26.36 -11.05
N LEU A 57 3.50 -25.77 -11.63
CA LEU A 57 2.12 -26.03 -11.28
C LEU A 57 1.46 -26.78 -12.43
N GLY A 58 1.07 -28.04 -12.21
CA GLY A 58 0.26 -28.81 -13.15
C GLY A 58 -1.20 -28.84 -12.71
N TRP A 59 -2.15 -28.80 -13.65
CA TRP A 59 -3.58 -28.81 -13.33
C TRP A 59 -4.35 -29.86 -14.13
N ALA A 60 -5.44 -30.32 -13.54
CA ALA A 60 -6.28 -31.35 -14.13
C ALA A 60 -7.06 -30.84 -15.37
N PRO A 61 -7.34 -31.71 -16.35
CA PRO A 61 -8.25 -31.43 -17.47
C PRO A 61 -9.61 -30.86 -17.05
N GLU A 62 -10.13 -31.35 -15.93
CA GLU A 62 -11.47 -31.09 -15.43
C GLU A 62 -11.56 -29.78 -14.62
N GLU A 63 -10.45 -29.03 -14.49
CA GLU A 63 -10.43 -27.78 -13.74
C GLU A 63 -11.31 -26.71 -14.39
N THR A 64 -12.37 -26.31 -13.69
CA THR A 64 -13.36 -25.32 -14.16
C THR A 64 -13.16 -23.92 -13.56
N ALA A 65 -12.46 -23.80 -12.43
CA ALA A 65 -12.17 -22.54 -11.75
C ALA A 65 -10.87 -21.87 -12.25
N GLY A 66 -10.47 -22.16 -13.49
CA GLY A 66 -9.20 -21.70 -14.05
C GLY A 66 -9.04 -20.18 -14.14
N SER A 67 -10.12 -19.40 -14.05
CA SER A 67 -10.08 -17.93 -14.03
C SER A 67 -10.05 -17.31 -12.63
N ALA A 68 -10.06 -18.11 -11.57
CA ALA A 68 -9.97 -17.61 -10.19
C ALA A 68 -8.59 -16.97 -9.96
N LEU A 69 -8.54 -15.74 -9.46
CA LEU A 69 -7.27 -15.07 -9.14
C LEU A 69 -6.66 -15.55 -7.81
N ASP A 70 -7.48 -16.19 -6.99
CA ASP A 70 -7.13 -16.89 -5.76
C ASP A 70 -7.31 -18.41 -5.98
N PHE A 71 -6.71 -18.96 -7.04
CA PHE A 71 -6.83 -20.38 -7.36
C PHE A 71 -6.22 -21.27 -6.26
N ALA A 72 -5.00 -20.92 -5.84
CA ALA A 72 -4.27 -21.56 -4.75
C ALA A 72 -3.51 -20.51 -3.93
N LEU A 73 -3.04 -20.89 -2.73
CA LEU A 73 -2.29 -20.02 -1.83
C LEU A 73 -0.87 -20.57 -1.62
N VAL A 74 0.13 -19.71 -1.78
CA VAL A 74 1.47 -19.92 -1.22
C VAL A 74 1.52 -19.27 0.15
N GLY A 75 1.62 -20.07 1.21
CA GLY A 75 1.89 -19.60 2.58
C GLY A 75 3.38 -19.68 2.90
N ILE A 76 3.90 -18.74 3.68
CA ILE A 76 5.29 -18.66 4.11
C ILE A 76 5.35 -18.36 5.61
N ASP A 77 6.06 -19.21 6.34
CA ASP A 77 6.41 -19.02 7.76
C ASP A 77 7.94 -18.93 7.85
N PHE A 78 8.45 -17.82 8.37
CA PHE A 78 9.89 -17.57 8.51
C PHE A 78 10.36 -18.10 9.86
N LEU A 79 11.48 -18.79 9.87
CA LEU A 79 11.97 -19.48 11.05
C LEU A 79 13.39 -19.03 11.40
N ALA A 80 13.68 -18.91 12.70
CA ALA A 80 15.04 -18.80 13.20
C ALA A 80 15.80 -20.14 13.04
N GLU A 81 17.08 -20.15 13.36
CA GLU A 81 17.94 -21.34 13.23
C GLU A 81 17.41 -22.53 14.05
N ASP A 82 16.92 -22.26 15.26
CA ASP A 82 16.31 -23.23 16.17
C ASP A 82 14.92 -23.74 15.74
N GLY A 83 14.36 -23.19 14.65
CA GLY A 83 13.05 -23.55 14.12
C GLY A 83 11.87 -22.78 14.71
N SER A 84 12.11 -21.80 15.60
CA SER A 84 11.06 -20.91 16.10
C SER A 84 10.49 -20.03 14.99
N SER A 85 9.16 -19.89 14.96
CA SER A 85 8.47 -19.03 13.99
C SER A 85 8.64 -17.57 14.35
N LEU A 86 9.01 -16.76 13.36
CA LEU A 86 9.26 -15.33 13.46
C LEU A 86 8.10 -14.59 12.79
N ASP A 87 7.27 -13.95 13.61
CA ASP A 87 6.09 -13.25 13.14
C ASP A 87 6.39 -11.77 12.93
N PHE A 88 6.08 -11.34 11.72
CA PHE A 88 6.64 -10.16 11.11
C PHE A 88 5.49 -9.28 10.63
N ASP A 89 5.51 -8.00 10.98
CA ASP A 89 4.47 -7.03 10.58
C ASP A 89 4.34 -6.90 9.04
N HIS A 90 5.47 -6.89 8.34
CA HIS A 90 5.54 -6.82 6.88
C HIS A 90 6.74 -7.60 6.33
N VAL A 91 6.59 -8.24 5.17
CA VAL A 91 7.69 -8.87 4.44
C VAL A 91 7.62 -8.42 2.97
N PRO A 92 8.66 -7.73 2.45
CA PRO A 92 8.62 -7.25 1.08
C PRO A 92 8.39 -8.38 0.08
N GLY A 93 7.42 -8.19 -0.81
CA GLY A 93 7.00 -9.16 -1.82
C GLY A 93 5.91 -10.15 -1.38
N LEU A 94 5.44 -10.09 -0.11
CA LEU A 94 4.39 -10.96 0.43
C LEU A 94 3.30 -10.17 1.15
N ASP A 95 2.11 -10.76 1.19
CA ASP A 95 0.96 -10.26 1.93
C ASP A 95 0.87 -10.92 3.31
N ARG A 96 0.18 -10.28 4.25
CA ARG A 96 -0.31 -10.94 5.47
C ARG A 96 -1.48 -11.83 5.11
N THR A 97 -1.53 -13.05 5.64
CA THR A 97 -2.66 -13.96 5.42
C THR A 97 -3.22 -14.46 6.74
N LEU A 98 -4.46 -14.96 6.71
CA LEU A 98 -5.14 -15.48 7.91
C LEU A 98 -4.68 -16.90 8.30
N LEU A 99 -4.16 -17.67 7.35
CA LEU A 99 -3.84 -19.10 7.54
C LEU A 99 -2.36 -19.35 7.81
N ASP A 100 -1.52 -18.62 7.08
CA ASP A 100 -0.07 -18.66 7.16
C ASP A 100 0.41 -17.22 7.45
N PRO A 101 1.48 -16.97 8.23
CA PRO A 101 1.85 -15.60 8.63
C PRO A 101 2.01 -14.64 7.45
N HIS A 102 2.62 -15.15 6.38
CA HIS A 102 2.77 -14.44 5.11
C HIS A 102 2.37 -15.32 3.93
N GLY A 103 2.11 -14.72 2.77
CA GLY A 103 1.81 -15.49 1.57
C GLY A 103 1.47 -14.65 0.35
N THR A 104 1.07 -15.33 -0.72
CA THR A 104 0.55 -14.71 -1.94
C THR A 104 -0.37 -15.67 -2.70
N TRP A 105 -1.34 -15.10 -3.40
CA TRP A 105 -2.31 -15.86 -4.18
C TRP A 105 -1.74 -16.23 -5.55
N ILE A 106 -1.97 -17.49 -5.95
CA ILE A 106 -1.68 -17.97 -7.30
C ILE A 106 -2.96 -17.82 -8.12
N ALA A 107 -2.86 -17.11 -9.24
CA ALA A 107 -3.95 -17.02 -10.20
C ALA A 107 -4.09 -18.34 -10.99
N GLY A 108 -5.33 -18.66 -11.39
CA GLY A 108 -5.65 -19.92 -12.02
C GLY A 108 -5.10 -20.03 -13.46
N PRO A 109 -5.06 -21.24 -14.02
CA PRO A 109 -4.48 -21.53 -15.33
C PRO A 109 -4.91 -20.63 -16.50
N ALA A 110 -6.13 -20.06 -16.47
CA ALA A 110 -6.61 -19.18 -17.54
C ALA A 110 -5.92 -17.80 -17.57
N THR A 111 -5.17 -17.45 -16.51
CA THR A 111 -4.32 -16.25 -16.46
C THR A 111 -2.92 -16.48 -17.03
N LEU A 112 -2.52 -17.74 -17.25
CA LEU A 112 -1.25 -18.08 -17.87
C LEU A 112 -1.28 -17.87 -19.40
N PRO A 113 -0.11 -17.63 -20.03
CA PRO A 113 0.00 -17.48 -21.47
C PRO A 113 -0.57 -18.69 -22.25
N PRO A 114 -1.16 -18.49 -23.44
CA PRO A 114 -1.80 -19.55 -24.24
C PRO A 114 -0.92 -20.78 -24.48
N GLU A 115 0.37 -20.57 -24.72
CA GLU A 115 1.33 -21.64 -24.95
C GLU A 115 1.50 -22.59 -23.76
N MET A 116 1.29 -22.10 -22.53
CA MET A 116 1.32 -22.92 -21.31
C MET A 116 0.00 -23.66 -21.08
N GLN A 117 -1.11 -23.17 -21.64
CA GLN A 117 -2.42 -23.80 -21.47
C GLN A 117 -2.48 -25.17 -22.13
N GLY A 118 -1.83 -25.34 -23.29
CA GLY A 118 -1.77 -26.61 -24.01
C GLY A 118 -1.02 -27.71 -23.27
N ALA A 119 0.04 -27.36 -22.53
CA ALA A 119 0.84 -28.30 -21.74
C ALA A 119 0.19 -28.69 -20.41
N ARG A 120 -0.83 -27.95 -19.95
CA ARG A 120 -1.48 -28.10 -18.63
C ARG A 120 -0.51 -28.02 -17.44
N ALA A 121 0.59 -27.32 -17.66
CA ALA A 121 1.59 -27.03 -16.65
C ALA A 121 2.15 -25.63 -16.91
N GLY A 122 2.46 -24.91 -15.84
CA GLY A 122 3.01 -23.56 -15.90
C GLY A 122 3.98 -23.32 -14.76
N ARG A 123 5.05 -22.59 -15.05
CA ARG A 123 6.05 -22.24 -14.05
C ARG A 123 5.60 -21.02 -13.27
N ILE A 124 5.56 -21.15 -11.94
CA ILE A 124 5.22 -20.06 -11.03
C ILE A 124 6.51 -19.50 -10.44
N HIS A 125 6.59 -18.18 -10.41
CA HIS A 125 7.72 -17.43 -9.87
C HIS A 125 7.22 -16.35 -8.92
N LEU A 126 7.82 -16.28 -7.74
CA LEU A 126 7.60 -15.21 -6.80
C LEU A 126 8.89 -14.89 -6.07
N ALA A 127 9.01 -13.66 -5.62
CA ALA A 127 10.19 -13.20 -4.90
C ALA A 127 9.76 -12.46 -3.64
N PHE A 128 10.55 -12.63 -2.60
CA PHE A 128 10.35 -11.97 -1.32
C PHE A 128 11.69 -11.75 -0.65
N ARG A 129 11.74 -10.79 0.26
CA ARG A 129 12.95 -10.52 1.02
C ARG A 129 12.94 -11.29 2.33
N VAL A 130 13.94 -12.14 2.55
CA VAL A 130 14.08 -12.90 3.80
C VAL A 130 14.36 -11.91 4.93
N PRO A 131 13.46 -11.76 5.91
CA PRO A 131 13.69 -10.85 7.03
C PRO A 131 14.73 -11.45 7.97
N ALA A 132 15.75 -10.69 8.38
CA ALA A 132 16.56 -11.12 9.51
C ALA A 132 15.71 -11.15 10.79
N PRO A 133 15.99 -12.11 11.68
CA PRO A 133 17.11 -13.07 11.66
C PRO A 133 16.81 -14.42 10.98
N ALA A 134 15.77 -14.53 10.15
CA ALA A 134 15.35 -15.82 9.59
C ALA A 134 16.45 -16.46 8.72
N THR A 135 16.80 -17.71 9.05
CA THR A 135 17.75 -18.56 8.30
C THR A 135 17.08 -19.80 7.70
N ARG A 136 15.80 -20.01 8.03
CA ARG A 136 14.95 -21.11 7.58
C ARG A 136 13.56 -20.59 7.25
N LEU A 137 12.80 -21.33 6.45
CA LEU A 137 11.38 -21.05 6.22
C LEU A 137 10.61 -22.32 5.87
N THR A 138 9.29 -22.28 5.97
CA THR A 138 8.41 -23.29 5.36
C THR A 138 7.53 -22.66 4.31
N VAL A 139 7.49 -23.25 3.11
CA VAL A 139 6.55 -22.90 2.04
C VAL A 139 5.37 -23.87 2.09
N THR A 140 4.17 -23.35 2.28
CA THR A 140 2.92 -24.11 2.21
C THR A 140 2.26 -23.86 0.86
N LEU A 141 1.94 -24.91 0.09
CA LEU A 141 1.11 -24.79 -1.12
C LEU A 141 -0.24 -25.41 -0.85
N ARG A 142 -1.29 -24.59 -0.91
CA ARG A 142 -2.63 -24.90 -0.37
C ARG A 142 -3.71 -24.77 -1.43
N SER A 143 -4.65 -25.71 -1.42
CA SER A 143 -5.89 -25.64 -2.20
C SER A 143 -6.79 -24.50 -1.70
N TRP A 144 -7.41 -23.75 -2.61
CA TRP A 144 -8.36 -22.68 -2.26
C TRP A 144 -9.64 -22.76 -3.10
N ARG A 145 -9.68 -22.12 -4.28
CA ARG A 145 -10.84 -22.17 -5.20
C ARG A 145 -10.70 -23.16 -6.35
N ASN A 146 -9.57 -23.84 -6.48
CA ASN A 146 -9.42 -24.92 -7.45
C ASN A 146 -10.56 -25.95 -7.31
N SER A 147 -11.13 -26.35 -8.44
CA SER A 147 -12.24 -27.31 -8.50
C SER A 147 -11.77 -28.76 -8.72
N ALA A 148 -10.53 -28.93 -9.19
CA ALA A 148 -9.88 -30.21 -9.36
C ALA A 148 -8.48 -30.21 -8.69
N PRO A 149 -7.88 -31.39 -8.45
CA PRO A 149 -6.53 -31.47 -7.91
C PRO A 149 -5.48 -30.80 -8.82
N PHE A 150 -4.43 -30.29 -8.21
CA PHE A 150 -3.24 -29.80 -8.92
C PHE A 150 -1.98 -30.48 -8.41
N THR A 151 -0.92 -30.44 -9.21
CA THR A 151 0.40 -30.95 -8.87
C THR A 151 1.40 -29.81 -8.72
N VAL A 152 2.32 -29.96 -7.78
CA VAL A 152 3.48 -29.09 -7.60
C VAL A 152 4.72 -29.92 -7.80
N SER A 153 5.67 -29.48 -8.63
CA SER A 153 6.99 -30.12 -8.74
C SER A 153 8.11 -29.09 -8.89
N GLU A 154 9.36 -29.55 -8.80
CA GLU A 154 10.56 -28.74 -9.02
C GLU A 154 10.65 -27.48 -8.14
N ALA A 155 10.12 -27.54 -6.92
CA ALA A 155 10.18 -26.43 -5.99
C ALA A 155 11.63 -26.13 -5.59
N SER A 156 12.05 -24.87 -5.73
CA SER A 156 13.39 -24.41 -5.38
C SER A 156 13.40 -22.95 -4.96
N LEU A 157 14.34 -22.61 -4.09
CA LEU A 157 14.66 -21.22 -3.73
C LEU A 157 16.00 -20.83 -4.32
N ALA A 158 16.10 -19.64 -4.88
CA ALA A 158 17.36 -19.07 -5.34
C ALA A 158 17.67 -17.75 -4.61
N GLN A 159 18.90 -17.62 -4.11
CA GLN A 159 19.46 -16.39 -3.55
C GLN A 159 20.76 -16.06 -4.29
N GLY A 160 21.03 -14.78 -4.55
CA GLY A 160 22.25 -14.35 -5.22
C GLY A 160 22.76 -13.02 -4.69
N PRO A 161 23.84 -12.48 -5.29
CA PRO A 161 24.35 -11.17 -4.90
C PRO A 161 23.26 -10.10 -5.04
N GLN A 162 23.14 -9.23 -4.03
CA GLN A 162 22.23 -8.09 -4.07
C GLN A 162 22.84 -6.95 -4.90
N LEU A 163 21.98 -6.16 -5.55
CA LEU A 163 22.40 -4.89 -6.14
C LEU A 163 22.91 -3.98 -5.02
N ALA A 164 24.18 -3.60 -5.06
CA ALA A 164 24.79 -2.68 -4.11
C ALA A 164 25.10 -1.33 -4.78
N PRO A 165 24.86 -0.18 -4.11
CA PRO A 165 24.11 -0.04 -2.85
C PRO A 165 22.62 -0.21 -3.15
N SER A 166 21.94 -1.20 -2.57
CA SER A 166 20.47 -1.29 -2.68
C SER A 166 19.92 -0.01 -2.06
N PRO A 167 18.99 0.73 -2.71
CA PRO A 167 18.29 1.79 -2.00
C PRO A 167 17.75 1.16 -0.73
N ALA A 168 18.15 1.72 0.41
CA ALA A 168 17.78 1.18 1.70
C ALA A 168 16.25 1.08 1.71
N LEU A 169 15.73 -0.15 1.67
CA LEU A 169 14.38 -0.45 2.11
C LEU A 169 14.18 0.29 3.41
N ILE A 170 13.02 0.91 3.62
CA ILE A 170 12.76 1.58 4.90
C ILE A 170 13.06 0.56 6.00
N PRO A 171 14.09 0.83 6.83
CA PRO A 171 14.64 -0.19 7.70
C PRO A 171 13.52 -0.72 8.58
N ARG A 172 13.51 -2.04 8.75
CA ARG A 172 12.65 -2.61 9.76
C ARG A 172 13.13 -2.10 11.11
N VAL A 173 12.29 -1.34 11.81
CA VAL A 173 12.63 -0.85 13.14
C VAL A 173 12.63 -2.06 14.08
N ARG A 174 13.82 -2.57 14.40
CA ARG A 174 14.02 -3.56 15.47
C ARG A 174 14.39 -2.81 16.73
N HIS A 175 13.67 -3.07 17.80
CA HIS A 175 13.96 -2.46 19.09
C HIS A 175 14.91 -3.37 19.84
N ARG A 176 16.21 -3.14 19.69
CA ARG A 176 17.22 -3.80 20.52
C ARG A 176 17.03 -3.34 21.96
N LEU A 177 16.83 -4.30 22.85
CA LEU A 177 16.67 -4.04 24.27
C LEU A 177 18.04 -3.91 24.93
N GLY A 178 18.11 -3.03 25.92
CA GLY A 178 19.26 -2.88 26.81
C GLY A 178 18.81 -2.95 28.27
N PRO A 179 19.72 -2.71 29.23
CA PRO A 179 19.39 -2.73 30.65
C PRO A 179 18.45 -1.57 31.03
N GLU A 180 18.53 -0.46 30.28
CA GLU A 180 17.58 0.65 30.40
C GLU A 180 16.25 0.28 29.73
N PRO A 181 15.11 0.37 30.45
CA PRO A 181 13.84 -0.07 29.89
C PRO A 181 13.33 0.83 28.77
N ALA A 182 12.90 0.20 27.69
CA ALA A 182 12.07 0.83 26.67
C ALA A 182 10.62 0.91 27.17
N TRP A 183 10.22 2.08 27.66
CA TRP A 183 8.91 2.30 28.27
C TRP A 183 7.79 2.49 27.26
N ILE A 184 6.68 1.81 27.51
CA ILE A 184 5.38 2.03 26.88
C ILE A 184 4.42 2.53 27.96
N ASP A 185 3.92 3.75 27.78
CA ASP A 185 2.94 4.34 28.68
C ASP A 185 1.54 4.18 28.13
N HIS A 186 0.62 3.70 28.96
CA HIS A 186 -0.76 3.47 28.56
C HIS A 186 -1.75 3.88 29.64
N ALA A 187 -2.83 4.55 29.25
CA ALA A 187 -3.96 4.76 30.14
C ALA A 187 -4.84 3.50 30.22
N LEU A 188 -5.38 3.26 31.41
CA LEU A 188 -6.16 2.07 31.72
C LEU A 188 -7.65 2.37 31.70
N VAL A 189 -8.43 1.36 31.34
CA VAL A 189 -9.89 1.40 31.50
C VAL A 189 -10.19 1.04 32.96
N PRO A 190 -10.99 1.84 33.70
CA PRO A 190 -11.34 1.54 35.08
C PRO A 190 -11.92 0.13 35.24
N GLY A 191 -11.29 -0.67 36.09
CA GLY A 191 -11.70 -2.06 36.36
C GLY A 191 -11.50 -3.03 35.19
N GLY A 192 -10.83 -2.63 34.10
CA GLY A 192 -10.54 -3.47 32.93
C GLY A 192 -9.08 -3.90 32.85
N GLY A 193 -8.85 -5.17 32.51
CA GLY A 193 -7.52 -5.71 32.21
C GLY A 193 -6.94 -5.22 30.88
N LEU A 194 -5.61 -5.15 30.79
CA LEU A 194 -4.87 -4.79 29.58
C LEU A 194 -4.04 -6.00 29.12
N VAL A 195 -4.10 -6.31 27.84
CA VAL A 195 -3.37 -7.42 27.23
C VAL A 195 -2.32 -6.85 26.27
N LEU A 196 -1.05 -7.16 26.50
CA LEU A 196 0.04 -6.85 25.57
C LEU A 196 0.55 -8.14 24.93
N ARG A 197 0.65 -8.17 23.60
CA ARG A 197 1.20 -9.31 22.86
C ARG A 197 2.38 -8.87 22.03
N GLY A 198 3.50 -9.56 22.15
CA GLY A 198 4.70 -9.22 21.38
C GLY A 198 5.57 -10.44 21.16
N GLN A 199 6.68 -10.24 20.46
CA GLN A 199 7.64 -11.31 20.20
C GLN A 199 9.06 -10.83 20.46
N LEU A 200 9.78 -11.60 21.28
CA LEU A 200 11.20 -11.44 21.49
C LEU A 200 11.97 -12.36 20.56
N TYR A 201 13.12 -11.88 20.11
CA TYR A 201 14.14 -12.69 19.47
C TYR A 201 15.46 -12.54 20.20
N THR A 202 16.15 -13.66 20.39
CA THR A 202 17.54 -13.70 20.83
C THR A 202 18.23 -14.91 20.18
N PRO A 203 19.51 -14.79 19.77
CA PRO A 203 20.26 -15.93 19.24
C PRO A 203 20.52 -17.03 20.29
N HIS A 204 20.38 -16.72 21.58
CA HIS A 204 20.57 -17.67 22.67
C HIS A 204 19.26 -17.80 23.48
N PRO A 205 18.29 -18.60 22.99
CA PRO A 205 16.99 -18.72 23.64
C PRO A 205 17.13 -19.25 25.07
N GLY A 206 16.32 -18.72 25.98
CA GLY A 206 16.40 -19.01 27.40
C GLY A 206 15.13 -18.63 28.15
N ALA A 207 14.95 -19.21 29.34
CA ALA A 207 13.80 -18.92 30.20
C ALA A 207 13.79 -17.47 30.71
N HIS A 208 14.98 -16.84 30.83
CA HIS A 208 15.18 -15.49 31.36
C HIS A 208 15.79 -14.56 30.30
N ALA A 209 15.15 -14.44 29.14
CA ALA A 209 15.74 -13.69 28.02
C ALA A 209 15.64 -12.18 28.23
N ALA A 210 14.50 -11.69 28.67
CA ALA A 210 14.25 -10.28 28.96
C ALA A 210 13.33 -10.14 30.15
N LEU A 211 13.02 -8.90 30.53
CA LEU A 211 12.04 -8.60 31.56
C LEU A 211 11.14 -7.44 31.14
N ALA A 212 9.91 -7.44 31.63
CA ALA A 212 8.97 -6.33 31.53
C ALA A 212 8.77 -5.73 32.93
N ARG A 213 9.28 -4.51 33.15
CA ARG A 213 9.06 -3.75 34.38
C ARG A 213 7.68 -3.10 34.32
N ILE A 214 6.92 -3.25 35.40
CA ILE A 214 5.56 -2.73 35.48
C ILE A 214 5.51 -1.63 36.54
N VAL A 215 4.95 -0.48 36.18
CA VAL A 215 4.68 0.61 37.12
C VAL A 215 3.26 1.08 36.91
N TYR A 216 2.40 0.95 37.93
CA TYR A 216 1.06 1.53 37.91
C TYR A 216 1.06 2.90 38.56
N ARG A 217 0.32 3.84 37.97
CA ARG A 217 0.14 5.19 38.51
C ARG A 217 -1.32 5.52 38.69
N ASP A 218 -1.63 6.29 39.73
CA ASP A 218 -2.95 6.86 39.95
C ASP A 218 -3.23 8.03 38.99
N ARG A 219 -4.37 8.72 39.18
CA ARG A 219 -4.78 9.86 38.35
C ARG A 219 -3.90 11.10 38.56
N GLN A 220 -3.26 11.20 39.71
CA GLN A 220 -2.35 12.29 40.07
C GLN A 220 -0.93 12.03 39.54
N GLY A 221 -0.67 10.82 39.03
CA GLY A 221 0.63 10.41 38.52
C GLY A 221 1.54 9.85 39.62
N ALA A 222 1.03 9.56 40.82
CA ALA A 222 1.80 8.92 41.86
C ALA A 222 1.90 7.42 41.61
N ASP A 223 3.10 6.86 41.81
CA ASP A 223 3.36 5.43 41.68
C ASP A 223 2.61 4.66 42.79
N LEU A 224 1.89 3.61 42.39
CA LEU A 224 1.24 2.68 43.31
C LEU A 224 2.25 1.63 43.78
N ALA A 225 2.34 1.36 45.07
CA ALA A 225 3.31 0.39 45.58
C ALA A 225 2.97 -1.06 45.16
N PRO A 226 3.96 -1.88 44.77
CA PRO A 226 3.78 -3.32 44.57
C PRO A 226 3.54 -4.05 45.91
N PRO A 227 3.07 -5.31 45.93
CA PRO A 227 2.99 -6.26 44.80
C PRO A 227 1.78 -6.04 43.89
N TYR A 228 2.00 -6.19 42.58
CA TYR A 228 0.91 -6.25 41.61
C TYR A 228 0.59 -7.71 41.26
N PRO A 229 -0.69 -8.04 40.97
CA PRO A 229 -1.06 -9.38 40.54
C PRO A 229 -0.23 -9.84 39.33
N GLY A 230 0.29 -11.07 39.40
CA GLY A 230 1.07 -11.67 38.30
C GLY A 230 2.51 -11.15 38.14
N THR A 231 3.01 -10.31 39.05
CA THR A 231 4.38 -9.77 39.00
C THR A 231 5.25 -10.27 40.15
N ILE A 232 6.57 -10.26 39.94
CA ILE A 232 7.60 -10.51 40.96
C ILE A 232 8.21 -9.16 41.36
N SER A 233 8.38 -8.89 42.65
CA SER A 233 9.02 -7.66 43.13
C SER A 233 10.48 -7.92 43.51
N VAL A 234 11.41 -7.26 42.83
CA VAL A 234 12.86 -7.41 43.04
C VAL A 234 13.45 -6.09 43.56
N PRO A 235 14.26 -6.12 44.65
CA PRO A 235 14.95 -4.92 45.14
C PRO A 235 15.76 -4.23 44.04
N GLY A 236 15.63 -2.91 43.91
CA GLY A 236 16.31 -2.10 42.89
C GLY A 236 15.65 -2.09 41.51
N LEU A 237 14.90 -3.13 41.12
CA LEU A 237 14.23 -3.22 39.81
C LEU A 237 12.72 -2.93 39.86
N GLY A 238 12.07 -3.18 41.01
CA GLY A 238 10.63 -3.00 41.20
C GLY A 238 9.83 -4.24 40.82
N ALA A 239 8.56 -4.04 40.45
CA ALA A 239 7.69 -5.12 39.96
C ALA A 239 8.00 -5.46 38.50
N LEU A 240 8.16 -6.75 38.19
CA LEU A 240 8.50 -7.21 36.85
C LEU A 240 7.83 -8.55 36.51
N ILE A 241 7.78 -8.83 35.21
CA ILE A 241 7.44 -10.12 34.63
C ILE A 241 8.65 -10.59 33.83
N ASP A 242 9.10 -11.80 34.10
CA ASP A 242 10.19 -12.42 33.36
C ASP A 242 9.69 -12.91 32.00
N LEU A 243 10.46 -12.62 30.94
CA LEU A 243 10.11 -12.95 29.57
C LEU A 243 11.06 -13.99 29.01
N SER A 244 10.52 -15.17 28.73
CA SER A 244 11.24 -16.23 28.05
C SER A 244 11.28 -16.02 26.54
N ALA A 245 12.42 -16.35 25.92
CA ALA A 245 12.51 -16.59 24.49
C ALA A 245 12.53 -18.12 24.28
N HIS A 246 11.35 -18.73 24.14
CA HIS A 246 11.24 -20.17 23.95
C HIS A 246 11.35 -20.56 22.47
N GLN A 247 12.00 -21.71 22.21
CA GLN A 247 12.18 -22.26 20.85
C GLN A 247 10.87 -22.60 20.11
N GLN A 248 9.73 -22.71 20.81
CA GLN A 248 8.44 -23.08 20.22
C GLN A 248 7.33 -22.05 20.41
N ALA A 249 7.54 -21.03 21.27
CA ALA A 249 6.50 -20.04 21.54
C ALA A 249 6.57 -18.91 20.51
N ARG A 250 5.48 -18.71 19.76
CA ARG A 250 5.36 -17.67 18.73
C ARG A 250 5.45 -16.26 19.30
N ARG A 251 4.86 -16.01 20.47
CA ARG A 251 4.66 -14.68 21.06
C ARG A 251 4.52 -14.78 22.57
N PHE A 252 4.94 -13.75 23.32
CA PHE A 252 4.56 -13.59 24.72
C PHE A 252 3.19 -12.90 24.81
N THR A 253 2.45 -13.18 25.88
CA THR A 253 1.22 -12.45 26.23
C THR A 253 1.33 -12.01 27.68
N LEU A 254 1.25 -10.69 27.90
CA LEU A 254 1.17 -10.08 29.22
C LEU A 254 -0.28 -9.73 29.52
N GLU A 255 -0.87 -10.42 30.49
CA GLU A 255 -2.20 -10.12 31.00
C GLU A 255 -2.06 -9.27 32.26
N LEU A 256 -2.16 -7.97 32.10
CA LEU A 256 -1.98 -7.00 33.17
C LEU A 256 -3.32 -6.74 33.85
N GLN A 257 -3.36 -6.99 35.16
CA GLN A 257 -4.53 -6.77 36.02
C GLN A 257 -4.29 -5.55 36.92
N PRO A 258 -4.84 -4.37 36.58
CA PRO A 258 -4.58 -3.16 37.33
C PRO A 258 -5.04 -3.24 38.79
N PRO A 259 -4.22 -2.79 39.76
CA PRO A 259 -4.68 -2.64 41.14
C PRO A 259 -5.73 -1.52 41.27
N ALA A 260 -6.49 -1.54 42.36
CA ALA A 260 -7.48 -0.50 42.63
C ALA A 260 -6.84 0.90 42.65
N GLY A 261 -7.48 1.85 41.98
CA GLY A 261 -7.00 3.23 41.86
C GLY A 261 -5.98 3.47 40.73
N ALA A 262 -5.49 2.42 40.05
CA ALA A 262 -4.63 2.58 38.89
C ALA A 262 -5.39 3.25 37.73
N ALA A 263 -4.79 4.31 37.17
CA ALA A 263 -5.28 5.02 36.00
C ALA A 263 -4.36 4.85 34.79
N ARG A 264 -3.08 4.57 35.02
CA ARG A 264 -2.06 4.39 33.97
C ARG A 264 -1.12 3.25 34.32
N VAL A 265 -0.53 2.64 33.30
CA VAL A 265 0.55 1.66 33.43
C VAL A 265 1.72 2.08 32.53
N SER A 266 2.93 1.92 33.03
CA SER A 266 4.15 1.92 32.22
C SER A 266 4.71 0.51 32.18
N VAL A 267 4.97 0.02 30.97
CA VAL A 267 5.60 -1.29 30.74
C VAL A 267 6.95 -1.06 30.09
N GLY A 268 8.03 -1.36 30.83
CA GLY A 268 9.41 -1.16 30.40
C GLY A 268 10.07 -2.46 29.99
N PHE A 269 10.35 -2.66 28.71
CA PHE A 269 11.04 -3.84 28.21
C PHE A 269 12.56 -3.65 28.31
N ALA A 270 13.26 -4.57 28.97
CA ALA A 270 14.70 -4.47 29.22
C ALA A 270 15.39 -5.84 29.21
N THR A 271 16.72 -5.84 29.11
CA THR A 271 17.57 -7.00 29.42
C THR A 271 17.93 -7.02 30.90
N TRP A 272 18.27 -8.20 31.43
CA TRP A 272 18.72 -8.37 32.82
C TRP A 272 20.08 -7.72 33.10
N GLU A 273 21.01 -7.83 32.14
CA GLU A 273 22.37 -7.33 32.26
C GLU A 273 22.75 -6.50 31.02
N ALA A 274 23.72 -5.59 31.17
CA ALA A 274 24.23 -4.77 30.07
C ALA A 274 25.04 -5.59 29.04
N ASP A 275 25.78 -6.59 29.51
CA ASP A 275 26.65 -7.45 28.69
C ASP A 275 26.01 -8.81 28.34
N GLY A 276 24.70 -8.94 28.55
CA GLY A 276 23.94 -10.15 28.23
C GLY A 276 23.78 -10.41 26.72
N PRO A 277 23.21 -11.57 26.34
CA PRO A 277 22.94 -11.87 24.93
C PRO A 277 22.02 -10.80 24.33
N ALA A 278 22.25 -10.44 23.06
CA ALA A 278 21.41 -9.46 22.38
C ALA A 278 19.95 -9.94 22.33
N VAL A 279 19.02 -9.09 22.78
CA VAL A 279 17.58 -9.35 22.70
C VAL A 279 16.91 -8.22 21.92
N GLU A 280 16.01 -8.59 21.03
CA GLU A 280 15.26 -7.68 20.19
C GLU A 280 13.76 -7.91 20.38
N LEU A 281 13.00 -6.83 20.48
CA LEU A 281 11.56 -6.86 20.26
C LEU A 281 11.29 -6.67 18.76
N LEU A 282 10.68 -7.68 18.12
CA LEU A 282 10.56 -7.74 16.65
C LEU A 282 9.63 -6.66 16.06
N ALA A 283 8.63 -6.23 16.83
CA ALA A 283 7.69 -5.17 16.48
C ALA A 283 7.10 -4.56 17.78
N PRO A 284 6.57 -3.32 17.73
CA PRO A 284 5.81 -2.79 18.85
C PRO A 284 4.72 -3.77 19.32
N PRO A 285 4.53 -3.97 20.64
CA PRO A 285 3.55 -4.93 21.13
C PRO A 285 2.14 -4.52 20.70
N GLU A 286 1.33 -5.49 20.31
CA GLU A 286 -0.11 -5.32 20.16
C GLU A 286 -0.72 -5.05 21.55
N VAL A 287 -1.61 -4.08 21.63
CA VAL A 287 -2.30 -3.68 22.86
C VAL A 287 -3.80 -3.87 22.66
N ALA A 288 -4.40 -4.66 23.53
CA ALA A 288 -5.84 -4.93 23.52
C ALA A 288 -6.41 -4.89 24.94
N LEU A 289 -7.73 -4.75 25.03
CA LEU A 289 -8.43 -5.01 26.28
C LEU A 289 -8.63 -6.51 26.47
N GLU A 290 -8.86 -6.92 27.72
CA GLU A 290 -9.27 -8.28 28.05
C GLU A 290 -10.57 -8.69 27.34
N ASP A 291 -10.78 -10.00 27.18
CA ASP A 291 -11.78 -10.56 26.28
C ASP A 291 -13.21 -10.06 26.54
N ARG A 292 -13.60 -9.84 27.81
CA ARG A 292 -14.95 -9.34 28.15
C ARG A 292 -15.23 -7.90 27.67
N LEU A 293 -14.20 -7.14 27.31
CA LEU A 293 -14.28 -5.78 26.77
C LEU A 293 -13.89 -5.71 25.28
N ARG A 294 -13.79 -6.85 24.58
CA ARG A 294 -13.63 -6.88 23.13
C ARG A 294 -14.95 -6.65 22.42
N LEU A 295 -14.87 -6.12 21.20
CA LEU A 295 -16.06 -5.79 20.41
C LEU A 295 -16.93 -7.01 20.15
N GLU A 296 -16.33 -8.16 19.85
CA GLU A 296 -17.03 -9.43 19.67
C GLU A 296 -17.84 -9.81 20.92
N SER A 297 -17.23 -9.76 22.11
CA SER A 297 -17.88 -10.08 23.39
C SER A 297 -18.97 -9.09 23.79
N LEU A 298 -18.79 -7.81 23.46
CA LEU A 298 -19.78 -6.77 23.72
C LEU A 298 -20.95 -6.86 22.74
N GLY A 299 -20.68 -7.21 21.48
CA GLY A 299 -21.69 -7.41 20.44
C GLY A 299 -22.56 -8.65 20.68
N ALA A 300 -21.92 -9.80 20.95
CA ALA A 300 -22.52 -11.13 20.92
C ALA A 300 -23.32 -11.41 19.62
N ASP A 301 -23.99 -12.56 19.52
CA ASP A 301 -24.85 -12.91 18.37
C ASP A 301 -26.15 -12.07 18.31
N ASP A 302 -26.39 -11.19 19.28
CA ASP A 302 -27.68 -10.55 19.57
C ASP A 302 -28.06 -9.38 18.64
N LEU A 303 -27.24 -9.07 17.61
CA LEU A 303 -27.44 -7.89 16.73
C LEU A 303 -27.83 -6.61 17.50
N LEU A 304 -27.17 -6.35 18.63
CA LEU A 304 -27.55 -5.29 19.55
C LEU A 304 -27.70 -3.91 18.88
N GLY A 305 -28.75 -3.19 19.29
CA GLY A 305 -28.92 -1.79 18.96
C GLY A 305 -27.82 -0.91 19.60
N PRO A 306 -27.56 0.29 19.06
CA PRO A 306 -26.49 1.17 19.56
C PRO A 306 -26.64 1.57 21.03
N THR A 307 -27.87 1.84 21.47
CA THR A 307 -28.15 2.22 22.87
C THR A 307 -27.96 1.02 23.81
N ASP A 308 -28.38 -0.17 23.41
CA ASP A 308 -28.23 -1.40 24.20
C ASP A 308 -26.75 -1.78 24.34
N PHE A 309 -25.94 -1.51 23.30
CA PHE A 309 -24.49 -1.64 23.37
C PHE A 309 -23.88 -0.77 24.48
N LEU A 310 -24.34 0.47 24.64
CA LEU A 310 -23.90 1.34 25.74
C LEU A 310 -24.30 0.82 27.12
N ALA A 311 -25.54 0.31 27.24
CA ALA A 311 -26.02 -0.28 28.48
C ALA A 311 -25.18 -1.51 28.88
N ARG A 312 -24.91 -2.40 27.93
CA ARG A 312 -24.05 -3.57 28.12
C ARG A 312 -22.61 -3.17 28.48
N LEU A 313 -22.07 -2.12 27.86
CA LEU A 313 -20.76 -1.59 28.22
C LEU A 313 -20.74 -1.07 29.67
N ALA A 314 -21.76 -0.32 30.09
CA ALA A 314 -21.87 0.17 31.47
C ALA A 314 -21.91 -0.99 32.47
N GLU A 315 -22.70 -2.03 32.17
CA GLU A 315 -22.77 -3.26 32.96
C GLU A 315 -21.39 -3.94 33.09
N ARG A 316 -20.67 -4.14 31.96
CA ARG A 316 -19.35 -4.77 31.96
C ARG A 316 -18.30 -3.98 32.73
N LEU A 317 -18.44 -2.66 32.77
CA LEU A 317 -17.61 -1.75 33.58
C LEU A 317 -18.10 -1.62 35.03
N SER A 318 -19.12 -2.37 35.45
CA SER A 318 -19.72 -2.32 36.79
C SER A 318 -20.23 -0.91 37.16
N LEU A 319 -20.75 -0.18 36.18
CA LEU A 319 -21.33 1.15 36.35
C LEU A 319 -22.87 1.06 36.48
N PRO A 320 -23.52 2.04 37.13
CA PRO A 320 -24.98 2.08 37.20
C PRO A 320 -25.63 2.06 35.81
N GLY A 321 -26.76 1.36 35.67
CA GLY A 321 -27.38 1.09 34.36
C GLY A 321 -27.77 2.33 33.54
N ALA A 322 -27.92 3.52 34.14
CA ALA A 322 -28.20 4.78 33.44
C ALA A 322 -26.96 5.69 33.26
N ALA A 323 -25.77 5.24 33.67
CA ALA A 323 -24.55 6.05 33.61
C ALA A 323 -24.18 6.48 32.19
N PHE A 324 -24.55 5.67 31.18
CA PHE A 324 -24.20 5.93 29.79
C PHE A 324 -24.85 7.20 29.21
N ALA A 325 -25.97 7.66 29.76
CA ALA A 325 -26.58 8.93 29.33
C ALA A 325 -25.66 10.12 29.60
N GLY A 326 -24.82 10.04 30.64
CA GLY A 326 -23.80 11.03 30.97
C GLY A 326 -22.58 11.00 30.05
N TRP A 327 -22.43 9.99 29.18
CA TRP A 327 -21.36 9.96 28.19
C TRP A 327 -21.69 10.76 26.93
N CYS A 328 -22.97 11.12 26.72
CA CYS A 328 -23.36 11.99 25.63
C CYS A 328 -22.72 13.38 25.82
N PRO A 329 -21.95 13.87 24.84
CA PRO A 329 -21.26 15.14 24.98
C PRO A 329 -22.20 16.33 24.78
N GLN A 330 -21.77 17.50 25.24
CA GLN A 330 -22.45 18.75 24.90
C GLN A 330 -22.25 19.07 23.40
N PRO A 331 -23.30 19.49 22.68
CA PRO A 331 -23.21 19.77 21.25
C PRO A 331 -22.09 20.75 20.88
N GLU A 332 -21.89 21.80 21.67
CA GLU A 332 -20.89 22.85 21.44
C GLU A 332 -19.46 22.32 21.57
N ALA A 333 -19.23 21.42 22.53
CA ALA A 333 -17.92 20.80 22.74
C ALA A 333 -17.49 19.96 21.54
N VAL A 334 -18.43 19.24 20.92
CA VAL A 334 -18.15 18.43 19.73
C VAL A 334 -18.05 19.30 18.48
N ALA A 335 -18.87 20.36 18.37
CA ALA A 335 -18.82 21.30 17.25
C ALA A 335 -17.46 22.00 17.12
N ALA A 336 -16.75 22.20 18.23
CA ALA A 336 -15.43 22.81 18.27
C ALA A 336 -14.30 21.88 17.78
N LEU A 337 -14.54 20.57 17.66
CA LEU A 337 -13.50 19.62 17.27
C LEU A 337 -13.23 19.66 15.75
N PRO A 338 -11.98 19.85 15.32
CA PRO A 338 -11.63 19.89 13.90
C PRO A 338 -11.72 18.51 13.24
N PRO A 339 -12.41 18.36 12.09
CA PRO A 339 -12.56 17.08 11.42
C PRO A 339 -11.39 16.79 10.47
N VAL A 340 -10.53 15.84 10.84
CA VAL A 340 -9.30 15.50 10.12
C VAL A 340 -9.58 14.95 8.71
N LEU A 341 -10.43 13.93 8.57
CA LEU A 341 -10.67 13.26 7.28
C LEU A 341 -11.51 14.12 6.34
N ALA A 342 -12.46 14.89 6.86
CA ALA A 342 -13.22 15.86 6.07
C ALA A 342 -12.32 17.00 5.57
N ARG A 343 -11.40 17.49 6.41
CA ARG A 343 -10.39 18.47 6.03
C ARG A 343 -9.46 17.92 4.95
N ALA A 344 -8.96 16.70 5.11
CA ALA A 344 -8.14 16.03 4.11
C ALA A 344 -8.85 15.95 2.74
N ARG A 345 -10.13 15.54 2.71
CA ARG A 345 -10.95 15.53 1.50
C ARG A 345 -11.17 16.93 0.90
N ALA A 346 -11.33 17.96 1.73
CA ALA A 346 -11.45 19.34 1.24
C ALA A 346 -10.15 19.84 0.59
N ILE A 347 -8.98 19.49 1.15
CA ILE A 347 -7.68 19.77 0.55
C ILE A 347 -7.53 19.00 -0.78
N GLN A 348 -7.92 17.72 -0.81
CA GLN A 348 -7.84 16.89 -2.01
C GLN A 348 -8.73 17.41 -3.14
N ARG A 349 -10.02 17.67 -2.89
CA ARG A 349 -11.02 17.96 -3.93
C ARG A 349 -11.27 19.45 -4.17
N GLY A 350 -10.90 20.30 -3.20
CA GLY A 350 -11.24 21.73 -3.18
C GLY A 350 -12.66 22.02 -2.68
N GLU A 351 -12.89 23.22 -2.15
CA GLU A 351 -14.17 23.63 -1.53
C GLU A 351 -15.37 23.66 -2.49
N GLY A 352 -15.14 23.74 -3.80
CA GLY A 352 -16.18 23.75 -4.83
C GLY A 352 -16.79 22.37 -5.13
N HIS A 353 -16.16 21.28 -4.69
CA HIS A 353 -16.63 19.93 -4.96
C HIS A 353 -17.61 19.45 -3.87
N ARG A 354 -18.83 20.01 -3.88
CA ARG A 354 -19.89 19.54 -2.97
C ARG A 354 -20.36 18.15 -3.40
N ALA A 355 -20.15 17.16 -2.53
CA ALA A 355 -20.58 15.78 -2.76
C ALA A 355 -22.12 15.66 -2.83
N LEU A 356 -22.85 16.53 -2.14
CA LEU A 356 -24.32 16.55 -2.11
C LEU A 356 -24.86 17.99 -2.09
N GLY A 357 -25.78 18.30 -2.98
CA GLY A 357 -26.60 19.53 -2.96
C GLY A 357 -27.92 19.35 -2.21
N LEU A 358 -28.67 20.45 -2.01
CA LEU A 358 -30.01 20.42 -1.40
C LEU A 358 -31.04 19.64 -2.24
N ASP A 359 -30.75 19.46 -3.52
CA ASP A 359 -31.49 18.61 -4.48
C ASP A 359 -31.28 17.11 -4.25
N ARG A 360 -30.51 16.74 -3.21
CA ARG A 360 -30.10 15.37 -2.91
C ARG A 360 -29.35 14.67 -4.06
N ALA A 361 -28.75 15.45 -4.97
CA ALA A 361 -27.91 14.93 -6.04
C ALA A 361 -26.51 14.61 -5.52
N LEU A 362 -26.21 13.32 -5.39
CA LEU A 362 -24.99 12.78 -4.84
C LEU A 362 -23.97 12.48 -5.95
N ARG A 363 -22.75 13.00 -5.82
CA ARG A 363 -21.63 12.76 -6.74
C ARG A 363 -20.48 12.10 -5.97
N LEU A 364 -20.28 10.81 -6.18
CA LEU A 364 -19.24 10.02 -5.48
C LEU A 364 -18.32 9.34 -6.49
N ALA A 365 -17.05 9.18 -6.11
CA ALA A 365 -16.05 8.41 -6.85
C ALA A 365 -15.99 8.73 -8.36
N GLY A 366 -16.15 10.01 -8.73
CA GLY A 366 -16.11 10.47 -10.13
C GLY A 366 -17.33 10.11 -10.99
N HIS A 367 -18.36 9.47 -10.42
CA HIS A 367 -19.56 9.09 -11.16
C HIS A 367 -20.54 10.26 -11.36
N PRO A 368 -21.46 10.16 -12.35
CA PRO A 368 -22.54 11.13 -12.53
C PRO A 368 -23.39 11.32 -11.27
N ALA A 369 -24.10 12.44 -11.19
CA ALA A 369 -25.02 12.71 -10.09
C ALA A 369 -26.11 11.64 -10.01
N TRP A 370 -26.37 11.15 -8.81
CA TRP A 370 -27.45 10.22 -8.48
C TRP A 370 -28.27 10.76 -7.32
N THR A 371 -29.60 10.74 -7.44
CA THR A 371 -30.49 11.30 -6.41
C THR A 371 -30.69 10.31 -5.27
N VAL A 372 -30.36 10.70 -4.04
CA VAL A 372 -30.57 9.86 -2.85
C VAL A 372 -32.08 9.67 -2.60
N PRO A 373 -32.59 8.41 -2.55
CA PRO A 373 -33.98 8.12 -2.24
C PRO A 373 -34.43 8.69 -0.90
N GLU A 374 -35.72 8.99 -0.76
CA GLU A 374 -36.27 9.48 0.51
C GLU A 374 -36.04 8.49 1.67
N ALA A 375 -36.26 7.20 1.39
CA ALA A 375 -35.97 6.08 2.27
C ALA A 375 -34.96 5.14 1.59
N PRO A 376 -33.64 5.36 1.78
CA PRO A 376 -32.63 4.47 1.22
C PRO A 376 -32.67 3.09 1.89
N ASP A 377 -32.42 2.03 1.11
CA ASP A 377 -32.25 0.66 1.61
C ASP A 377 -30.80 0.32 1.98
N TRP A 378 -29.88 1.24 1.66
CA TRP A 378 -28.45 1.16 1.92
C TRP A 378 -27.74 0.01 1.20
N ARG A 379 -28.36 -0.52 0.14
CA ARG A 379 -27.79 -1.50 -0.80
C ARG A 379 -27.65 -0.93 -2.21
N GLU A 380 -27.91 0.36 -2.38
CA GLU A 380 -27.88 1.02 -3.66
C GLU A 380 -26.49 0.88 -4.31
N ASP A 381 -26.49 0.50 -5.59
CA ASP A 381 -25.30 0.39 -6.42
C ASP A 381 -25.63 0.78 -7.87
N PRO A 382 -25.98 2.05 -8.11
CA PRO A 382 -26.48 2.50 -9.42
C PRO A 382 -25.44 2.32 -10.54
N PHE A 383 -24.15 2.21 -10.19
CA PHE A 383 -23.04 2.16 -11.14
C PHE A 383 -22.27 0.83 -11.12
N ARG A 384 -22.69 -0.16 -10.31
CA ARG A 384 -21.97 -1.43 -10.10
C ARG A 384 -20.49 -1.20 -9.73
N SER A 385 -20.28 -0.27 -8.81
CA SER A 385 -18.99 0.37 -8.54
C SER A 385 -18.64 0.24 -7.06
N VAL A 386 -17.62 -0.57 -6.76
CA VAL A 386 -17.05 -0.70 -5.41
C VAL A 386 -16.58 0.65 -4.83
N PRO A 387 -15.86 1.52 -5.57
CA PRO A 387 -15.51 2.86 -5.08
C PRO A 387 -16.73 3.69 -4.69
N TRP A 388 -17.77 3.66 -5.53
CA TRP A 388 -18.99 4.42 -5.28
C TRP A 388 -19.68 3.93 -4.01
N ARG A 389 -19.80 2.60 -3.85
CA ARG A 389 -20.36 1.98 -2.65
C ARG A 389 -19.52 2.27 -1.40
N LEU A 390 -18.19 2.24 -1.49
CA LEU A 390 -17.30 2.62 -0.40
C LEU A 390 -17.53 4.07 0.04
N GLU A 391 -17.58 5.02 -0.90
CA GLU A 391 -17.90 6.41 -0.58
C GLU A 391 -19.33 6.58 -0.05
N TYR A 392 -20.30 5.80 -0.56
CA TYR A 392 -21.69 5.84 -0.12
C TYR A 392 -21.81 5.37 1.34
N GLN A 393 -21.24 4.20 1.66
CA GLN A 393 -21.21 3.60 2.99
C GLN A 393 -20.30 4.35 4.00
N SER A 394 -19.42 5.23 3.52
CA SER A 394 -18.66 6.13 4.39
C SER A 394 -19.52 7.20 5.03
N LEU A 395 -20.72 7.49 4.47
CA LEU A 395 -21.60 8.59 4.86
C LEU A 395 -20.94 9.98 4.90
N ALA A 396 -19.71 10.09 4.41
CA ALA A 396 -18.88 11.26 4.63
C ALA A 396 -19.38 12.49 3.83
N TRP A 397 -20.27 12.25 2.87
CA TRP A 397 -21.06 13.20 2.11
C TRP A 397 -22.17 13.88 2.93
N LEU A 398 -22.63 13.27 4.04
CA LEU A 398 -23.60 13.89 4.96
C LEU A 398 -23.05 15.17 5.60
N GLY A 399 -21.72 15.29 5.73
CA GLY A 399 -21.09 16.50 6.24
C GLY A 399 -21.45 17.74 5.42
N ALA A 400 -21.47 17.64 4.08
CA ALA A 400 -21.85 18.76 3.21
C ALA A 400 -23.34 19.11 3.35
N LEU A 401 -24.20 18.09 3.48
CA LEU A 401 -25.64 18.29 3.73
C LEU A 401 -25.89 18.95 5.08
N ALA A 402 -25.15 18.56 6.12
CA ALA A 402 -25.31 19.09 7.47
C ALA A 402 -24.94 20.57 7.59
N GLU A 403 -24.02 21.06 6.76
CA GLU A 403 -23.65 22.48 6.67
C GLU A 403 -24.57 23.30 5.74
N ALA A 404 -25.41 22.66 4.93
CA ALA A 404 -26.35 23.36 4.07
C ALA A 404 -27.50 23.98 4.90
N PRO A 405 -28.02 25.17 4.54
CA PRO A 405 -29.17 25.77 5.21
C PRO A 405 -30.36 24.79 5.28
N GLY A 406 -30.81 24.47 6.50
CA GLY A 406 -31.90 23.51 6.73
C GLY A 406 -31.54 22.02 6.55
N GLY A 407 -30.32 21.69 6.13
CA GLY A 407 -29.90 20.31 5.85
C GLY A 407 -29.47 19.48 7.07
N GLY A 408 -29.21 20.13 8.21
CA GLY A 408 -28.76 19.47 9.45
C GLY A 408 -29.69 18.36 9.94
N GLY A 409 -31.00 18.61 9.97
CA GLY A 409 -32.00 17.61 10.38
C GLY A 409 -32.10 16.43 9.41
N ALA A 410 -32.00 16.69 8.11
CA ALA A 410 -32.02 15.65 7.08
C ALA A 410 -30.76 14.75 7.16
N ALA A 411 -29.59 15.35 7.37
CA ALA A 411 -28.35 14.59 7.54
C ALA A 411 -28.40 13.68 8.78
N LEU A 412 -28.94 14.18 9.91
CA LEU A 412 -29.15 13.39 11.12
C LEU A 412 -30.14 12.24 10.87
N ALA A 413 -31.27 12.51 10.22
CA ALA A 413 -32.27 11.49 9.91
C ALA A 413 -31.71 10.36 9.02
N LEU A 414 -30.88 10.70 8.03
CA LEU A 414 -30.19 9.73 7.18
C LEU A 414 -29.17 8.89 7.97
N ALA A 415 -28.35 9.50 8.83
CA ALA A 415 -27.42 8.77 9.67
C ALA A 415 -28.13 7.76 10.60
N LEU A 416 -29.24 8.17 11.22
CA LEU A 416 -30.06 7.28 12.06
C LEU A 416 -30.75 6.17 11.23
N SER A 417 -31.14 6.47 9.98
CA SER A 417 -31.67 5.46 9.06
C SER A 417 -30.61 4.41 8.71
N TRP A 418 -29.38 4.84 8.41
CA TRP A 418 -28.26 3.94 8.14
C TRP A 418 -27.98 3.02 9.32
N SER A 419 -27.94 3.57 10.55
CA SER A 419 -27.69 2.80 11.78
C SER A 419 -28.71 1.68 11.97
N ARG A 420 -29.99 1.95 11.72
CA ARG A 420 -31.06 0.93 11.80
C ARG A 420 -30.91 -0.16 10.74
N ALA A 421 -30.46 0.20 9.54
CA ALA A 421 -30.26 -0.75 8.45
C ALA A 421 -28.97 -1.57 8.59
N ASN A 422 -27.98 -1.09 9.35
CA ASN A 422 -26.65 -1.69 9.45
C ASN A 422 -26.28 -2.07 10.91
N PRO A 423 -26.93 -3.09 11.50
CA PRO A 423 -26.46 -3.67 12.74
C PRO A 423 -25.06 -4.28 12.54
N TRP A 424 -24.19 -4.19 13.54
CA TRP A 424 -22.76 -4.50 13.42
C TRP A 424 -22.46 -5.92 12.89
N GLY A 425 -23.20 -6.92 13.37
CA GLY A 425 -23.03 -8.31 12.96
C GLY A 425 -23.70 -8.68 11.64
N ALA A 426 -24.53 -7.81 11.07
CA ALA A 426 -25.27 -8.08 9.84
C ALA A 426 -25.52 -6.78 9.03
N PRO A 427 -24.45 -6.09 8.57
CA PRO A 427 -24.61 -4.90 7.76
C PRO A 427 -25.32 -5.25 6.43
N THR A 428 -26.11 -4.31 5.89
CA THR A 428 -26.80 -4.53 4.60
C THR A 428 -25.82 -4.66 3.44
N ASP A 429 -24.64 -4.08 3.59
CA ASP A 429 -23.52 -4.13 2.65
C ASP A 429 -22.22 -4.43 3.40
N GLY A 430 -21.48 -5.48 2.99
CA GLY A 430 -20.21 -5.84 3.61
C GLY A 430 -19.13 -4.74 3.55
N LEU A 431 -19.21 -3.82 2.58
CA LEU A 431 -18.30 -2.68 2.46
C LEU A 431 -18.50 -1.65 3.58
N ALA A 432 -19.61 -1.71 4.33
CA ALA A 432 -19.83 -0.88 5.51
C ALA A 432 -18.73 -1.07 6.58
N LEU A 433 -18.15 -2.26 6.66
CA LEU A 433 -17.09 -2.60 7.60
C LEU A 433 -15.68 -2.34 7.05
N HIS A 434 -15.56 -1.84 5.82
CA HIS A 434 -14.26 -1.50 5.26
C HIS A 434 -13.57 -0.39 6.09
N PRO A 435 -12.28 -0.50 6.46
CA PRO A 435 -11.62 0.42 7.39
C PRO A 435 -11.72 1.90 6.98
N ALA A 436 -11.54 2.20 5.69
CA ALA A 436 -11.67 3.57 5.17
C ALA A 436 -13.09 4.14 5.32
N ALA A 437 -14.12 3.32 5.04
CA ALA A 437 -15.52 3.74 5.19
C ALA A 437 -15.88 3.88 6.67
N LEU A 438 -15.43 2.94 7.50
CA LEU A 438 -15.60 2.94 8.96
C LEU A 438 -15.04 4.22 9.60
N ALA A 439 -13.79 4.59 9.29
CA ALA A 439 -13.15 5.78 9.85
C ALA A 439 -13.87 7.08 9.44
N ALA A 440 -14.12 7.26 8.14
CA ALA A 440 -14.82 8.44 7.63
C ALA A 440 -16.26 8.57 8.16
N ARG A 441 -16.97 7.45 8.34
CA ARG A 441 -18.32 7.41 8.92
C ARG A 441 -18.31 7.78 10.39
N THR A 442 -17.33 7.27 11.15
CA THR A 442 -17.18 7.57 12.57
C THR A 442 -16.97 9.06 12.81
N GLU A 443 -16.07 9.70 12.05
CA GLU A 443 -15.89 11.16 12.10
C GLU A 443 -17.20 11.90 11.76
N THR A 444 -17.95 11.41 10.77
CA THR A 444 -19.24 11.99 10.40
C THR A 444 -20.26 11.87 11.55
N PHE A 445 -20.35 10.73 12.22
CA PHE A 445 -21.22 10.55 13.38
C PHE A 445 -20.83 11.45 14.54
N VAL A 446 -19.53 11.59 14.83
CA VAL A 446 -19.02 12.55 15.80
C VAL A 446 -19.52 13.95 15.45
N ARG A 447 -19.34 14.41 14.22
CA ARG A 447 -19.83 15.75 13.80
C ARG A 447 -21.34 15.91 13.90
N LEU A 448 -22.11 14.84 13.67
CA LEU A 448 -23.57 14.88 13.78
C LEU A 448 -24.05 14.87 15.24
N LEU A 449 -23.23 14.48 16.22
CA LEU A 449 -23.55 14.64 17.65
C LEU A 449 -23.80 16.12 18.01
N ALA A 450 -23.07 17.05 17.40
CA ALA A 450 -23.29 18.49 17.55
C ALA A 450 -24.70 18.95 17.09
N ARG A 451 -25.44 18.10 16.38
CA ARG A 451 -26.79 18.37 15.88
C ARG A 451 -27.85 17.41 16.45
N ALA A 452 -27.47 16.52 17.37
CA ALA A 452 -28.34 15.45 17.87
C ALA A 452 -29.32 15.91 18.96
N GLY A 453 -29.36 17.22 19.27
CA GLY A 453 -30.24 17.82 20.27
C GLY A 453 -29.68 17.69 21.69
N LYS A 454 -30.57 17.50 22.67
CA LYS A 454 -30.20 17.44 24.08
C LYS A 454 -29.34 16.19 24.40
N PRO A 455 -28.23 16.31 25.15
CA PRO A 455 -27.49 15.16 25.67
C PRO A 455 -28.39 14.15 26.38
N GLY A 456 -28.21 12.86 26.10
CA GLY A 456 -29.07 11.79 26.62
C GLY A 456 -30.43 11.66 25.93
N GLY A 457 -30.77 12.51 24.94
CA GLY A 457 -31.94 12.34 24.10
C GLY A 457 -31.80 11.14 23.13
N PRO A 458 -32.90 10.65 22.51
CA PRO A 458 -32.87 9.42 21.70
C PRO A 458 -31.87 9.45 20.53
N ALA A 459 -31.81 10.56 19.80
CA ALA A 459 -30.87 10.72 18.69
C ALA A 459 -29.41 10.81 19.16
N ALA A 460 -29.16 11.55 20.25
CA ALA A 460 -27.83 11.67 20.86
C ALA A 460 -27.32 10.34 21.42
N LEU A 461 -28.19 9.56 22.07
CA LEU A 461 -27.88 8.22 22.57
C LEU A 461 -27.54 7.25 21.44
N THR A 462 -28.37 7.22 20.39
CA THR A 462 -28.15 6.33 19.24
C THR A 462 -26.82 6.63 18.56
N LEU A 463 -26.54 7.91 18.27
CA LEU A 463 -25.27 8.30 17.65
C LEU A 463 -24.08 8.08 18.59
N THR A 464 -24.22 8.32 19.90
CA THR A 464 -23.15 8.03 20.86
C THR A 464 -22.84 6.53 20.87
N GLY A 465 -23.87 5.69 20.86
CA GLY A 465 -23.73 4.23 20.74
C GLY A 465 -22.99 3.81 19.48
N GLU A 466 -23.32 4.40 18.33
CA GLU A 466 -22.61 4.14 17.08
C GLU A 466 -21.15 4.58 17.14
N VAL A 467 -20.88 5.79 17.65
CA VAL A 467 -19.51 6.31 17.82
C VAL A 467 -18.69 5.41 18.74
N VAL A 468 -19.26 4.92 19.84
CA VAL A 468 -18.56 4.01 20.77
C VAL A 468 -18.31 2.66 20.11
N ARG A 469 -19.30 2.06 19.45
CA ARG A 469 -19.17 0.77 18.73
C ARG A 469 -18.09 0.83 17.65
N HIS A 470 -18.08 1.92 16.88
CA HIS A 470 -17.04 2.15 15.88
C HIS A 470 -15.67 2.45 16.54
N GLY A 471 -15.65 3.16 17.66
CA GLY A 471 -14.45 3.40 18.46
C GLY A 471 -13.76 2.12 18.91
N PHE A 472 -14.51 1.09 19.33
CA PHE A 472 -13.96 -0.24 19.61
C PHE A 472 -13.30 -0.87 18.39
N ALA A 473 -13.95 -0.83 17.22
CA ALA A 473 -13.38 -1.38 16.00
C ALA A 473 -12.10 -0.66 15.56
N LEU A 474 -12.08 0.67 15.67
CA LEU A 474 -10.89 1.47 15.40
C LEU A 474 -9.79 1.20 16.44
N ALA A 475 -10.13 1.00 17.71
CA ALA A 475 -9.20 0.60 18.77
C ALA A 475 -8.59 -0.78 18.52
N GLU A 476 -9.36 -1.74 18.01
CA GLU A 476 -8.85 -3.06 17.64
C GLU A 476 -7.96 -3.00 16.39
N ILE A 477 -8.35 -2.24 15.36
CA ILE A 477 -7.49 -2.00 14.18
C ILE A 477 -6.14 -1.42 14.63
N THR A 478 -6.19 -0.37 15.45
CA THR A 478 -4.99 0.37 15.87
C THR A 478 -4.14 -0.44 16.83
N GLY A 479 -4.73 -0.97 17.91
CA GLY A 479 -4.04 -1.69 18.97
C GLY A 479 -3.51 -3.06 18.53
N GLN A 480 -4.17 -3.76 17.61
CA GLN A 480 -3.71 -5.04 17.08
C GLN A 480 -2.84 -4.91 15.82
N ASN A 481 -2.52 -3.67 15.40
CA ASN A 481 -1.75 -3.40 14.19
C ASN A 481 -2.30 -4.09 12.93
N THR A 482 -3.63 -4.22 12.82
CA THR A 482 -4.30 -5.01 11.76
C THR A 482 -3.89 -4.54 10.36
N PHE A 483 -3.74 -3.22 10.19
CA PHE A 483 -3.27 -2.60 8.95
C PHE A 483 -1.96 -1.85 9.15
N GLY A 484 -1.06 -2.38 9.99
CA GLY A 484 0.25 -1.77 10.26
C GLY A 484 0.98 -1.36 8.98
N ARG A 485 1.64 -0.19 9.00
CA ARG A 485 2.31 0.41 7.84
C ARG A 485 1.40 0.71 6.64
N SER A 486 0.15 1.11 6.90
CA SER A 486 -0.76 1.60 5.86
C SER A 486 -1.35 2.96 6.24
N ILE A 487 -1.83 3.70 5.24
CA ILE A 487 -2.59 4.94 5.48
C ILE A 487 -3.87 4.67 6.30
N HIS A 488 -4.47 3.48 6.20
CA HIS A 488 -5.66 3.11 6.96
C HIS A 488 -5.39 3.03 8.47
N GLN A 489 -4.18 2.62 8.89
CA GLN A 489 -3.78 2.68 10.30
C GLN A 489 -3.76 4.12 10.81
N ILE A 490 -3.23 5.05 10.01
CA ILE A 490 -3.15 6.48 10.37
C ILE A 490 -4.54 7.11 10.39
N GLN A 491 -5.41 6.79 9.42
CA GLN A 491 -6.81 7.23 9.40
C GLN A 491 -7.57 6.72 10.63
N ALA A 492 -7.39 5.44 10.99
CA ALA A 492 -8.01 4.84 12.16
C ALA A 492 -7.52 5.51 13.46
N ALA A 493 -6.22 5.73 13.60
CA ALA A 493 -5.64 6.41 14.76
C ALA A 493 -6.13 7.86 14.90
N ALA A 494 -6.11 8.64 13.81
CA ALA A 494 -6.61 10.02 13.82
C ALA A 494 -8.11 10.09 14.19
N THR A 495 -8.91 9.16 13.68
CA THR A 495 -10.34 9.09 13.99
C THR A 495 -10.58 8.64 15.43
N LEU A 496 -9.83 7.65 15.93
CA LEU A 496 -9.92 7.18 17.32
C LEU A 496 -9.55 8.30 18.31
N TRP A 497 -8.54 9.09 17.98
CA TRP A 497 -8.17 10.28 18.75
C TRP A 497 -9.32 11.31 18.79
N LEU A 498 -9.95 11.59 17.64
CA LEU A 498 -11.14 12.46 17.57
C LEU A 498 -12.30 11.92 18.43
N VAL A 499 -12.58 10.61 18.36
CA VAL A 499 -13.64 9.96 19.14
C VAL A 499 -13.39 10.15 20.63
N ALA A 500 -12.16 9.93 21.09
CA ALA A 500 -11.82 10.05 22.50
C ALA A 500 -11.94 11.51 23.00
N ARG A 501 -11.59 12.50 22.16
CA ARG A 501 -11.81 13.93 22.47
C ARG A 501 -13.28 14.32 22.46
N ALA A 502 -14.08 13.71 21.59
CA ALA A 502 -15.52 13.96 21.52
C ALA A 502 -16.28 13.36 22.70
N LEU A 503 -15.77 12.29 23.31
CA LEU A 503 -16.40 11.57 24.42
C LEU A 503 -15.51 11.52 25.67
N PRO A 504 -15.11 12.67 26.25
CA PRO A 504 -14.12 12.69 27.34
C PRO A 504 -14.62 12.05 28.64
N LEU A 505 -15.94 11.92 28.81
CA LEU A 505 -16.58 11.28 29.97
C LEU A 505 -16.74 9.75 29.80
N LEU A 506 -16.44 9.22 28.61
CA LEU A 506 -16.43 7.78 28.38
C LEU A 506 -15.22 7.15 29.07
N PRO A 507 -15.38 6.08 29.87
CA PRO A 507 -14.27 5.44 30.59
C PRO A 507 -13.10 4.95 29.71
N LEU A 508 -13.33 4.74 28.40
CA LEU A 508 -12.32 4.30 27.44
C LEU A 508 -11.52 5.45 26.81
N ALA A 509 -11.91 6.71 27.00
CA ALA A 509 -11.32 7.83 26.26
C ALA A 509 -9.79 7.93 26.44
N GLY A 510 -9.29 7.81 27.67
CA GLY A 510 -7.84 7.82 27.93
C GLY A 510 -7.09 6.68 27.25
N HIS A 511 -7.66 5.47 27.30
CA HIS A 511 -7.10 4.28 26.65
C HIS A 511 -7.01 4.46 25.13
N TRP A 512 -8.09 4.97 24.51
CA TRP A 512 -8.15 5.25 23.08
C TRP A 512 -7.18 6.36 22.65
N LEU A 513 -7.01 7.42 23.44
CA LEU A 513 -5.97 8.43 23.19
C LEU A 513 -4.57 7.82 23.23
N SER A 514 -4.30 6.93 24.18
CA SER A 514 -2.99 6.26 24.30
C SER A 514 -2.70 5.37 23.09
N LEU A 515 -3.69 4.58 22.64
CA LEU A 515 -3.59 3.77 21.42
C LEU A 515 -3.34 4.62 20.17
N ALA A 516 -4.15 5.67 19.98
CA ALA A 516 -4.04 6.54 18.82
C ALA A 516 -2.66 7.22 18.77
N ARG A 517 -2.17 7.74 19.91
CA ARG A 517 -0.84 8.35 20.00
C ARG A 517 0.27 7.35 19.66
N ALA A 518 0.24 6.17 20.27
CA ALA A 518 1.24 5.13 20.00
C ALA A 518 1.26 4.72 18.53
N ALA A 519 0.08 4.58 17.90
CA ALA A 519 -0.05 4.26 16.48
C ALA A 519 0.48 5.38 15.57
N LEU A 520 0.25 6.66 15.92
CA LEU A 520 0.79 7.80 15.16
C LEU A 520 2.31 7.95 15.34
N ASP A 521 2.84 7.63 16.51
CA ASP A 521 4.26 7.67 16.84
C ASP A 521 5.06 6.59 16.12
N THR A 522 4.56 5.36 16.12
CA THR A 522 5.26 4.21 15.54
C THR A 522 4.90 3.96 14.07
N GLY A 523 3.68 4.33 13.65
CA GLY A 523 3.14 4.01 12.33
C GLY A 523 3.58 4.93 11.20
N LEU A 524 4.12 6.12 11.50
CA LEU A 524 4.50 7.09 10.46
C LEU A 524 5.84 6.76 9.80
N ALA A 525 6.87 6.44 10.59
CA ALA A 525 8.23 6.22 10.07
C ALA A 525 8.32 5.13 8.97
N PRO A 526 7.52 4.03 9.01
CA PRO A 526 7.46 3.06 7.93
C PRO A 526 6.82 3.57 6.61
N LEU A 527 6.04 4.64 6.67
CA LEU A 527 5.33 5.23 5.52
C LEU A 527 6.13 6.38 4.89
N LEU A 528 6.71 7.22 5.75
CA LEU A 528 7.48 8.40 5.39
C LEU A 528 8.61 8.59 6.41
N ASP A 529 9.86 8.40 5.97
CA ASP A 529 11.02 8.56 6.86
C ASP A 529 11.38 10.04 7.09
N ALA A 530 12.30 10.28 8.03
CA ALA A 530 12.74 11.64 8.38
C ALA A 530 13.44 12.40 7.23
N SER A 531 13.89 11.69 6.19
CA SER A 531 14.49 12.28 4.99
C SER A 531 13.46 12.62 3.90
N GLY A 532 12.18 12.30 4.12
CA GLY A 532 11.10 12.48 3.14
C GLY A 532 10.92 11.30 2.18
N ARG A 533 11.48 10.12 2.48
CA ARG A 533 11.33 8.91 1.67
C ARG A 533 10.00 8.22 1.91
N PHE A 534 9.29 7.93 0.84
CA PHE A 534 8.05 7.14 0.87
C PHE A 534 8.33 5.64 0.65
N SER A 535 7.59 4.78 1.35
CA SER A 535 7.57 3.32 1.06
C SER A 535 6.67 2.97 -0.12
N ASP A 536 5.58 3.70 -0.31
CA ASP A 536 4.61 3.41 -1.36
C ASP A 536 5.10 3.94 -2.72
N PRO A 537 5.11 3.15 -3.81
CA PRO A 537 5.48 3.62 -5.14
C PRO A 537 4.42 4.54 -5.78
N SER A 538 3.15 4.48 -5.36
CA SER A 538 2.07 5.29 -5.92
C SER A 538 2.21 6.76 -5.55
N LEU A 539 2.31 7.62 -6.56
CA LEU A 539 2.32 9.07 -6.35
C LEU A 539 1.02 9.60 -5.76
N HIS A 540 -0.11 8.95 -6.05
CA HIS A 540 -1.40 9.29 -5.46
C HIS A 540 -1.44 8.97 -3.97
N GLN A 541 -1.00 7.77 -3.55
CA GLN A 541 -0.95 7.39 -2.12
C GLN A 541 0.01 8.27 -1.32
N ARG A 542 1.13 8.70 -1.91
CA ARG A 542 2.03 9.69 -1.29
C ARG A 542 1.32 11.01 -1.04
N LEU A 543 0.51 11.47 -1.99
CA LEU A 543 -0.22 12.73 -1.87
C LEU A 543 -1.38 12.62 -0.87
N GLU A 544 -2.09 11.49 -0.83
CA GLU A 544 -3.05 11.14 0.23
C GLU A 544 -2.40 11.20 1.62
N LEU A 545 -1.23 10.56 1.78
CA LEU A 545 -0.50 10.56 3.05
C LEU A 545 -0.17 11.99 3.49
N LEU A 546 0.52 12.78 2.65
CA LEU A 546 0.88 14.16 3.00
C LEU A 546 -0.34 15.02 3.34
N THR A 547 -1.47 14.78 2.67
CA THR A 547 -2.73 15.48 2.92
C THR A 547 -3.31 15.11 4.27
N LEU A 548 -3.30 13.83 4.63
CA LEU A 548 -3.71 13.35 5.94
C LEU A 548 -2.82 13.92 7.06
N LEU A 549 -1.50 13.93 6.87
CA LEU A 549 -0.57 14.49 7.86
C LEU A 549 -0.79 15.99 8.06
N ARG A 550 -1.03 16.74 6.98
CA ARG A 550 -1.37 18.18 7.06
C ARG A 550 -2.68 18.38 7.80
N ALA A 551 -3.73 17.65 7.44
CA ALA A 551 -5.04 17.78 8.07
C ALA A 551 -4.99 17.43 9.57
N LEU A 552 -4.25 16.39 9.94
CA LEU A 552 -4.02 16.01 11.33
C LEU A 552 -3.22 17.09 12.07
N GLY A 553 -2.13 17.59 11.49
CA GLY A 553 -1.30 18.65 12.09
C GLY A 553 -2.02 19.98 12.30
N LEU A 554 -3.12 20.24 11.59
CA LEU A 554 -4.00 21.39 11.80
C LEU A 554 -5.08 21.14 12.87
N ALA A 555 -5.34 19.88 13.21
CA ALA A 555 -6.34 19.48 14.19
C ALA A 555 -5.78 19.36 15.62
N LEU A 556 -4.46 19.28 15.76
CA LEU A 556 -3.73 19.18 17.03
C LEU A 556 -3.72 20.51 17.79
N ASP A 557 -3.86 20.42 19.10
CA ASP A 557 -3.74 21.55 20.02
C ASP A 557 -2.27 21.97 20.16
N SER A 558 -1.98 23.24 19.90
CA SER A 558 -0.61 23.76 19.98
C SER A 558 -0.22 24.17 21.40
N ASP A 559 -1.20 24.28 22.31
CA ASP A 559 -0.97 24.58 23.72
C ASP A 559 -0.60 23.33 24.53
N ASP A 560 -0.96 22.12 24.05
CA ASP A 560 -0.48 20.85 24.62
C ASP A 560 0.91 20.50 24.08
N ALA A 561 1.88 20.31 24.98
CA ALA A 561 3.28 20.07 24.59
C ALA A 561 3.49 18.77 23.80
N ALA A 562 2.72 17.71 24.08
CA ALA A 562 2.85 16.44 23.37
C ALA A 562 2.24 16.52 21.96
N GLU A 563 1.09 17.19 21.84
CA GLU A 563 0.44 17.44 20.55
C GLU A 563 1.23 18.42 19.69
N SER A 564 1.82 19.45 20.29
CA SER A 564 2.73 20.39 19.63
C SER A 564 3.96 19.68 19.06
N ALA A 565 4.59 18.78 19.83
CA ALA A 565 5.71 17.97 19.34
C ALA A 565 5.32 17.03 18.19
N LEU A 566 4.12 16.44 18.24
CA LEU A 566 3.57 15.63 17.16
C LEU A 566 3.33 16.48 15.92
N LYS A 567 2.66 17.63 16.06
CA LYS A 567 2.40 18.59 14.99
C LYS A 567 3.69 18.99 14.27
N ASP A 568 4.72 19.35 15.02
CA ASP A 568 6.04 19.69 14.48
C ASP A 568 6.65 18.55 13.65
N ARG A 569 6.48 17.30 14.10
CA ARG A 569 6.94 16.12 13.34
C ARG A 569 6.16 15.95 12.04
N LEU A 570 4.83 16.12 12.08
CA LEU A 570 3.98 16.04 10.89
C LEU A 570 4.32 17.13 9.89
N ASP A 571 4.48 18.38 10.35
CA ASP A 571 4.82 19.53 9.50
C ASP A 571 6.17 19.36 8.82
N ARG A 572 7.19 18.85 9.55
CA ARG A 572 8.50 18.51 8.95
C ARG A 572 8.38 17.44 7.88
N ALA A 573 7.59 16.40 8.12
CA ALA A 573 7.37 15.33 7.15
C ALA A 573 6.70 15.85 5.87
N VAL A 574 5.67 16.71 6.00
CA VAL A 574 5.02 17.36 4.84
C VAL A 574 5.98 18.29 4.10
N ALA A 575 6.77 19.08 4.82
CA ALA A 575 7.75 19.98 4.22
C ALA A 575 8.86 19.24 3.45
N ALA A 576 9.28 18.07 3.94
CA ALA A 576 10.24 17.22 3.26
C ALA A 576 9.65 16.55 2.01
N GLY A 577 8.42 16.01 2.11
CA GLY A 577 7.80 15.25 1.02
C GLY A 577 7.21 16.09 -0.11
N LEU A 578 6.53 17.20 0.18
CA LEU A 578 5.73 17.92 -0.83
C LEU A 578 6.53 18.46 -2.04
N PRO A 579 7.74 19.03 -1.87
CA PRO A 579 8.52 19.52 -2.99
C PRO A 579 8.88 18.42 -4.00
N SER A 580 9.05 17.17 -3.54
CA SER A 580 9.34 16.02 -4.41
C SER A 580 8.20 15.77 -5.40
N LEU A 581 6.96 15.68 -4.91
CA LEU A 581 5.76 15.45 -5.72
C LEU A 581 5.47 16.61 -6.67
N ALA A 582 5.57 17.85 -6.18
CA ALA A 582 5.38 19.04 -7.02
C ALA A 582 6.35 19.09 -8.20
N GLY A 583 7.56 18.56 -8.01
CA GLY A 583 8.59 18.46 -9.04
C GLY A 583 8.32 17.51 -10.20
N LEU A 584 7.41 16.55 -9.99
CA LEU A 584 7.09 15.50 -10.95
C LEU A 584 5.91 15.88 -11.86
N LEU A 585 5.28 17.03 -11.62
CA LEU A 585 4.17 17.49 -12.44
C LEU A 585 4.63 17.78 -13.86
N ASP A 586 3.92 17.18 -14.82
CA ASP A 586 4.05 17.58 -16.20
C ASP A 586 3.59 19.05 -16.39
N PRO A 587 3.96 19.71 -17.49
CA PRO A 587 3.55 21.08 -17.78
C PRO A 587 2.03 21.31 -17.83
N SER A 588 1.19 20.28 -17.85
CA SER A 588 -0.26 20.43 -17.75
C SER A 588 -0.80 20.32 -16.32
N GLY A 589 0.05 19.96 -15.35
CA GLY A 589 -0.32 19.76 -13.96
C GLY A 589 -0.73 18.33 -13.60
N ARG A 590 -0.29 17.32 -14.35
CA ARG A 590 -0.55 15.90 -14.01
C ARG A 590 0.68 15.23 -13.45
N LEU A 591 0.49 14.36 -12.46
CA LEU A 591 1.51 13.42 -12.02
C LEU A 591 1.56 12.21 -12.98
N PRO A 592 2.74 11.60 -13.17
CA PRO A 592 2.86 10.30 -13.83
C PRO A 592 2.02 9.24 -13.09
N PRO A 593 1.18 8.46 -13.78
CA PRO A 593 0.26 7.53 -13.13
C PRO A 593 0.94 6.17 -12.83
N PHE A 594 2.02 6.20 -12.05
CA PHE A 594 2.72 4.98 -11.59
C PHE A 594 2.08 4.43 -10.30
N GLY A 595 2.08 3.11 -10.16
CA GLY A 595 1.34 2.42 -9.10
C GLY A 595 -0.18 2.65 -9.17
N ASP A 596 -0.86 2.62 -8.01
CA ASP A 596 -2.29 2.93 -7.92
C ASP A 596 -2.54 4.41 -8.17
N ALA A 597 -3.01 4.76 -9.36
CA ALA A 597 -3.25 6.12 -9.82
C ALA A 597 -4.67 6.25 -10.39
N PRO A 598 -5.66 6.71 -9.59
CA PRO A 598 -7.01 6.94 -10.08
C PRO A 598 -7.04 8.03 -11.15
N HIS A 599 -8.03 7.95 -12.03
CA HIS A 599 -8.19 8.92 -13.11
C HIS A 599 -8.87 10.21 -12.68
N GLY A 600 -8.61 11.27 -13.44
CA GLY A 600 -9.35 12.54 -13.33
C GLY A 600 -8.89 13.44 -12.18
N GLU A 601 -7.86 13.05 -11.43
CA GLU A 601 -7.33 13.84 -10.33
C GLU A 601 -6.67 15.14 -10.78
N ASP A 602 -7.01 16.23 -10.10
CA ASP A 602 -6.37 17.55 -10.23
C ASP A 602 -5.14 17.63 -9.32
N ALA A 603 -4.08 16.90 -9.69
CA ALA A 603 -2.88 16.81 -8.86
C ALA A 603 -2.22 18.17 -8.61
N ALA A 604 -2.16 19.05 -9.62
CA ALA A 604 -1.60 20.39 -9.46
C ALA A 604 -2.42 21.27 -8.51
N GLY A 605 -3.76 21.29 -8.65
CA GLY A 605 -4.60 22.05 -7.73
C GLY A 605 -4.58 21.47 -6.31
N TRP A 606 -4.53 20.15 -6.17
CA TRP A 606 -4.37 19.48 -4.88
C TRP A 606 -3.05 19.87 -4.21
N ILE A 607 -1.92 19.75 -4.90
CA ILE A 607 -0.60 20.19 -4.41
C ILE A 607 -0.62 21.68 -4.05
N GLY A 608 -1.26 22.51 -4.88
CA GLY A 608 -1.43 23.95 -4.62
C GLY A 608 -2.17 24.22 -3.31
N ARG A 609 -3.30 23.56 -3.06
CA ARG A 609 -4.06 23.68 -1.80
C ARG A 609 -3.26 23.18 -0.60
N LEU A 610 -2.58 22.05 -0.74
CA LEU A 610 -1.72 21.49 0.29
C LEU A 610 -0.57 22.43 0.68
N GLY A 611 -0.02 23.18 -0.30
CA GLY A 611 1.00 24.20 -0.07
C GLY A 611 0.48 25.55 0.46
N ALA A 612 -0.71 25.97 0.04
CA ALA A 612 -1.33 27.23 0.48
C ALA A 612 -1.64 27.23 1.98
N GLU A 613 -2.07 26.09 2.53
CA GLU A 613 -2.29 25.91 3.97
C GLU A 613 -1.00 25.87 4.80
N ALA A 614 0.18 25.88 4.16
CA ALA A 614 1.50 25.95 4.82
C ALA A 614 2.04 27.39 4.97
N GLY A 615 1.20 28.42 4.79
CA GLY A 615 1.60 29.82 4.96
C GLY A 615 2.35 30.43 3.77
N ARG A 616 2.41 29.74 2.63
CA ARG A 616 2.81 30.33 1.34
C ARG A 616 1.59 30.42 0.44
N ALA A 617 1.03 31.62 0.32
CA ALA A 617 0.03 31.93 -0.70
C ALA A 617 0.64 31.75 -2.11
N LEU A 618 0.60 30.53 -2.64
CA LEU A 618 0.57 30.34 -4.08
C LEU A 618 -0.84 30.68 -4.52
N VAL A 619 -0.96 31.77 -5.28
CA VAL A 619 -2.21 32.29 -5.84
C VAL A 619 -2.92 31.18 -6.61
N ALA A 620 -3.85 30.51 -5.94
CA ALA A 620 -4.77 29.56 -6.52
C ALA A 620 -5.98 30.33 -7.04
N GLU A 621 -6.03 30.65 -8.33
CA GLU A 621 -7.27 31.16 -8.92
C GLU A 621 -8.20 30.02 -9.31
N ARG A 622 -9.42 30.13 -8.76
CA ARG A 622 -10.55 29.19 -8.77
C ARG A 622 -10.91 28.64 -10.15
N TRP A 623 -11.27 27.36 -10.19
CA TRP A 623 -12.08 26.77 -11.26
C TRP A 623 -13.56 26.80 -10.87
N SER A 624 -14.32 27.68 -11.50
CA SER A 624 -15.79 27.57 -11.60
C SER A 624 -16.22 28.11 -12.98
N GLU A 625 -16.85 27.22 -13.77
CA GLU A 625 -17.49 27.41 -15.10
C GLU A 625 -16.61 27.39 -16.38
N PRO A 626 -17.22 27.23 -17.59
CA PRO A 626 -16.87 26.23 -18.62
C PRO A 626 -15.51 26.50 -19.30
N PRO A 627 -14.93 25.54 -20.05
CA PRO A 627 -13.53 25.57 -20.44
C PRO A 627 -13.19 26.80 -21.29
N ARG A 628 -12.46 27.76 -20.71
CA ARG A 628 -11.88 28.88 -21.46
C ARG A 628 -10.81 28.38 -22.45
N PRO A 629 -10.62 29.10 -23.58
CA PRO A 629 -9.57 28.78 -24.55
C PRO A 629 -8.19 28.72 -23.91
N ARG A 630 -7.36 27.78 -24.39
CA ARG A 630 -6.01 27.41 -23.87
C ARG A 630 -5.03 28.57 -23.62
N ARG A 631 -5.29 29.77 -24.16
CA ARG A 631 -4.46 30.97 -24.06
C ARG A 631 -4.62 31.75 -22.75
N ASP A 632 -5.72 31.57 -22.02
CA ASP A 632 -6.06 32.38 -20.84
C ASP A 632 -5.92 31.60 -19.51
N ARG A 633 -5.16 30.50 -19.50
CA ARG A 633 -4.83 29.76 -18.27
C ARG A 633 -3.75 30.53 -17.49
N PRO A 634 -3.93 30.80 -16.18
CA PRO A 634 -2.86 31.35 -15.34
C PRO A 634 -1.67 30.39 -15.32
N GLY A 635 -0.46 30.95 -15.26
CA GLY A 635 0.79 30.19 -15.34
C GLY A 635 0.90 29.10 -14.28
N ILE A 636 1.28 27.90 -14.75
CA ILE A 636 1.81 26.79 -13.95
C ILE A 636 2.78 27.38 -12.89
N PRO A 637 2.83 26.88 -11.65
CA PRO A 637 3.86 27.28 -10.70
C PRO A 637 5.21 27.22 -11.41
N ARG A 638 5.83 28.39 -11.61
CA ARG A 638 7.22 28.46 -12.06
C ARG A 638 8.05 27.94 -10.89
N VAL A 639 8.21 26.62 -10.85
CA VAL A 639 9.39 26.03 -10.21
C VAL A 639 10.56 26.71 -10.90
N VAL A 640 11.36 27.42 -10.11
CA VAL A 640 12.52 28.16 -10.59
C VAL A 640 13.30 27.25 -11.52
N SER A 641 13.52 27.74 -12.74
CA SER A 641 14.21 27.05 -13.82
C SER A 641 15.62 26.67 -13.36
N GLU A 642 15.81 25.48 -12.80
CA GLU A 642 17.12 24.85 -12.87
C GLU A 642 17.26 24.23 -14.26
N PRO A 643 18.31 24.58 -15.01
CA PRO A 643 18.45 24.20 -16.40
C PRO A 643 18.60 22.69 -16.52
N ALA A 644 17.81 22.08 -17.41
CA ALA A 644 18.05 20.84 -18.19
C ALA A 644 18.81 19.66 -17.53
N THR A 645 18.87 19.61 -16.21
CA THR A 645 19.47 18.54 -15.43
C THR A 645 18.27 17.76 -14.89
N GLY A 646 18.11 16.53 -15.36
CA GLY A 646 16.97 15.71 -14.98
C GLY A 646 16.79 15.71 -13.47
N ARG A 647 15.58 15.99 -13.01
CA ARG A 647 15.29 15.91 -11.58
C ARG A 647 15.23 14.43 -11.24
N ILE A 648 16.32 13.97 -10.64
CA ILE A 648 16.41 12.62 -10.11
C ILE A 648 15.94 12.75 -8.66
N ASP A 649 14.90 12.00 -8.31
CA ASP A 649 14.61 11.75 -6.91
C ASP A 649 14.96 10.29 -6.62
N PRO A 650 16.23 10.01 -6.27
CA PRO A 650 16.68 8.66 -5.98
C PRO A 650 16.04 8.12 -4.69
N ILE A 651 15.48 9.01 -3.86
CA ILE A 651 14.75 8.70 -2.64
C ILE A 651 13.32 8.27 -3.00
N ALA A 652 12.67 8.97 -3.92
CA ALA A 652 11.31 8.66 -4.40
C ALA A 652 11.22 7.52 -5.41
N GLY A 653 12.37 7.05 -5.95
CA GLY A 653 12.42 5.97 -6.93
C GLY A 653 11.96 6.40 -8.32
N LEU A 654 12.17 7.67 -8.71
CA LEU A 654 11.66 8.24 -9.96
C LEU A 654 12.69 9.11 -10.68
N ILE A 655 12.70 9.03 -12.00
CA ILE A 655 13.38 9.96 -12.90
C ILE A 655 12.32 10.82 -13.55
N ALA A 656 12.50 12.15 -13.56
CA ALA A 656 11.68 13.04 -14.36
C ALA A 656 12.53 14.08 -15.10
N GLN A 657 12.18 14.35 -16.35
CA GLN A 657 12.70 15.45 -17.13
C GLN A 657 11.55 16.26 -17.73
N ARG A 658 11.71 17.58 -17.75
CA ARG A 658 10.71 18.51 -18.28
C ARG A 658 11.38 19.46 -19.25
N HIS A 659 10.72 19.72 -20.37
CA HIS A 659 11.09 20.75 -21.33
C HIS A 659 9.88 21.64 -21.61
N ASP A 660 10.08 22.95 -21.61
CA ASP A 660 9.02 23.94 -21.85
C ASP A 660 9.62 25.17 -22.52
N ALA A 661 9.57 25.22 -23.86
CA ALA A 661 10.13 26.30 -24.66
C ALA A 661 9.11 26.84 -25.68
N PRO A 662 9.12 28.17 -25.96
CA PRO A 662 8.28 28.75 -27.00
C PRO A 662 8.49 28.08 -28.37
N GLY A 663 7.41 27.82 -29.11
CA GLY A 663 7.45 27.38 -30.51
C GLY A 663 7.45 25.86 -30.75
N ARG A 664 8.02 25.04 -29.84
CA ARG A 664 8.04 23.56 -29.97
C ARG A 664 6.99 22.84 -29.11
N GLY A 665 6.32 23.56 -28.20
CA GLY A 665 5.45 22.93 -27.20
C GLY A 665 6.25 22.30 -26.07
N TRP A 666 5.55 21.69 -25.13
CA TRP A 666 6.16 21.16 -23.92
C TRP A 666 6.48 19.66 -24.05
N GLY A 667 7.47 19.19 -23.30
CA GLY A 667 7.86 17.79 -23.20
C GLY A 667 7.97 17.32 -21.76
N HIS A 668 7.76 16.03 -21.54
CA HIS A 668 7.91 15.39 -20.24
C HIS A 668 8.34 13.93 -20.40
N PHE A 669 9.38 13.52 -19.69
CA PHE A 669 9.77 12.13 -19.54
C PHE A 669 9.69 11.78 -18.06
N ALA A 670 9.10 10.63 -17.73
CA ALA A 670 9.20 10.09 -16.38
C ALA A 670 9.37 8.58 -16.40
N CYS A 671 10.14 8.05 -15.46
CA CYS A 671 10.38 6.62 -15.30
C CYS A 671 10.39 6.24 -13.82
N THR A 672 9.65 5.19 -13.47
CA THR A 672 9.65 4.61 -12.12
C THR A 672 10.70 3.52 -12.00
N PHE A 673 11.46 3.55 -10.93
CA PHE A 673 12.39 2.53 -10.51
C PHE A 673 12.24 2.23 -9.01
N ALA A 674 11.07 2.53 -8.44
CA ALA A 674 10.75 2.12 -7.08
C ALA A 674 10.95 0.61 -6.93
N SER A 675 11.53 0.19 -5.80
CA SER A 675 11.69 -1.24 -5.51
C SER A 675 10.31 -1.88 -5.31
N GLN A 676 10.13 -3.06 -5.89
CA GLN A 676 8.82 -3.69 -5.97
C GLN A 676 8.52 -4.50 -4.71
N GLY A 677 7.27 -4.43 -4.26
CA GLY A 677 6.79 -5.15 -3.08
C GLY A 677 7.13 -4.49 -1.73
N GLN A 678 7.44 -3.19 -1.68
CA GLN A 678 7.67 -2.45 -0.43
C GLN A 678 6.38 -1.97 0.27
N GLY A 679 5.30 -1.79 -0.49
CA GLY A 679 4.00 -1.38 0.05
C GLY A 679 3.18 -2.55 0.59
N PRO A 680 2.10 -2.28 1.35
CA PRO A 680 1.13 -3.30 1.74
C PRO A 680 0.33 -3.75 0.51
N GLY A 681 0.27 -5.07 0.26
CA GLY A 681 -0.46 -5.65 -0.86
C GLY A 681 0.41 -5.99 -2.09
N PRO A 682 -0.17 -6.68 -3.09
CA PRO A 682 0.50 -6.93 -4.36
C PRO A 682 0.64 -5.61 -5.14
N GLY A 683 1.85 -5.07 -5.14
CA GLY A 683 2.22 -3.89 -5.93
C GLY A 683 2.25 -4.17 -7.43
N HIS A 684 2.23 -3.09 -8.23
CA HIS A 684 2.35 -3.15 -9.68
C HIS A 684 3.72 -3.72 -10.09
N ARG A 685 3.80 -4.44 -11.20
CA ARG A 685 5.08 -4.98 -11.71
C ARG A 685 5.71 -4.01 -12.70
N ASP A 686 5.82 -2.74 -12.30
CA ASP A 686 6.11 -1.60 -13.17
C ASP A 686 7.55 -1.07 -13.09
N ALA A 687 8.48 -1.80 -12.48
CA ALA A 687 9.87 -1.37 -12.37
C ALA A 687 10.51 -1.10 -13.74
N GLY A 688 11.01 0.12 -13.92
CA GLY A 688 11.56 0.61 -15.18
C GLY A 688 10.49 1.08 -16.17
N SER A 689 9.20 1.03 -15.85
CA SER A 689 8.14 1.58 -16.70
C SER A 689 8.29 3.09 -16.84
N PHE A 690 7.84 3.63 -17.97
CA PHE A 690 8.03 5.03 -18.32
C PHE A 690 6.82 5.65 -19.00
N THR A 691 6.74 6.97 -18.94
CA THR A 691 5.82 7.80 -19.71
C THR A 691 6.62 8.84 -20.49
N TYR A 692 6.12 9.22 -21.66
CA TYR A 692 6.84 10.14 -22.54
C TYR A 692 5.88 11.03 -23.32
N ALA A 693 6.18 12.33 -23.29
CA ALA A 693 5.46 13.37 -23.98
C ALA A 693 6.44 14.33 -24.67
N CYS A 694 6.10 14.73 -25.88
CA CYS A 694 6.81 15.75 -26.64
C CYS A 694 5.83 16.52 -27.52
N GLU A 695 6.19 17.75 -27.88
CA GLU A 695 5.34 18.67 -28.65
C GLU A 695 3.92 18.89 -28.06
N GLY A 696 3.77 18.73 -26.75
CA GLY A 696 2.50 18.85 -26.04
C GLY A 696 1.56 17.63 -26.17
N VAL A 697 2.03 16.52 -26.74
CA VAL A 697 1.31 15.25 -26.87
C VAL A 697 1.92 14.21 -25.92
N ARG A 698 1.08 13.53 -25.14
CA ARG A 698 1.49 12.35 -24.36
C ARG A 698 1.45 11.13 -25.25
N TRP A 699 2.60 10.73 -25.75
CA TRP A 699 2.71 9.62 -26.69
C TRP A 699 2.64 8.29 -25.98
N ILE A 700 3.53 8.11 -24.99
CA ILE A 700 3.62 6.89 -24.18
C ILE A 700 2.96 7.16 -22.83
N VAL A 701 1.98 6.35 -22.48
CA VAL A 701 1.19 6.44 -21.25
C VAL A 701 1.32 5.16 -20.43
N GLU A 702 0.92 5.21 -19.16
CA GLU A 702 0.74 4.00 -18.36
C GLU A 702 -0.71 3.52 -18.36
N ALA A 703 -0.90 2.23 -18.11
CA ALA A 703 -2.25 1.67 -17.96
C ALA A 703 -2.98 2.24 -16.74
N GLY A 704 -2.26 2.57 -15.67
CA GLY A 704 -2.80 3.21 -14.48
C GLY A 704 -3.74 2.31 -13.67
N GLY A 705 -4.72 2.92 -13.03
CA GLY A 705 -5.78 2.24 -12.29
C GLY A 705 -5.57 2.20 -10.78
N SER A 706 -6.56 1.68 -10.07
CA SER A 706 -6.61 1.72 -8.61
C SER A 706 -7.24 0.44 -8.06
N SER A 707 -6.67 -0.08 -6.97
CA SER A 707 -7.26 -1.18 -6.20
C SER A 707 -8.67 -0.88 -5.69
N GLN A 708 -9.06 0.39 -5.61
CA GLN A 708 -10.41 0.78 -5.22
C GLN A 708 -11.43 0.54 -6.33
N VAL A 709 -11.04 0.68 -7.60
CA VAL A 709 -11.93 0.71 -8.77
C VAL A 709 -11.91 -0.60 -9.54
N GLU A 710 -10.72 -1.08 -9.91
CA GLU A 710 -10.57 -2.28 -10.72
C GLU A 710 -10.43 -3.53 -9.86
N THR A 711 -11.15 -4.60 -10.24
CA THR A 711 -11.10 -5.91 -9.60
C THR A 711 -10.98 -7.03 -10.65
N GLY A 712 -10.79 -8.28 -10.20
CA GLY A 712 -10.76 -9.43 -11.09
C GLY A 712 -9.69 -9.32 -12.19
N ALA A 713 -9.98 -9.85 -13.38
CA ALA A 713 -9.03 -9.91 -14.49
C ALA A 713 -8.49 -8.53 -14.90
N ALA A 714 -9.29 -7.47 -14.76
CA ALA A 714 -8.83 -6.10 -15.02
C ALA A 714 -7.72 -5.70 -14.05
N ARG A 715 -7.92 -5.91 -12.74
CA ARG A 715 -6.89 -5.62 -11.74
C ARG A 715 -5.65 -6.47 -11.92
N HIS A 716 -5.81 -7.76 -12.24
CA HIS A 716 -4.70 -8.65 -12.52
C HIS A 716 -3.85 -8.14 -13.70
N HIS A 717 -4.49 -7.71 -14.78
CA HIS A 717 -3.80 -7.11 -15.93
C HIS A 717 -3.00 -5.87 -15.54
N LEU A 718 -3.63 -4.93 -14.81
CA LEU A 718 -3.00 -3.67 -14.40
C LEU A 718 -1.82 -3.87 -13.43
N LEU A 719 -1.84 -4.94 -12.63
CA LEU A 719 -0.72 -5.28 -11.74
C LEU A 719 0.42 -6.01 -12.47
N SER A 720 0.13 -6.68 -13.58
CA SER A 720 1.12 -7.48 -14.31
C SER A 720 2.02 -6.62 -15.20
N ALA A 721 3.21 -7.13 -15.55
CA ALA A 721 4.15 -6.47 -16.47
C ALA A 721 3.51 -6.04 -17.80
N ALA A 722 2.45 -6.75 -18.19
CA ALA A 722 1.69 -6.53 -19.39
C ALA A 722 0.86 -5.23 -19.45
N GLY A 723 0.54 -4.65 -18.29
CA GLY A 723 -0.09 -3.34 -18.20
C GLY A 723 0.93 -2.19 -18.25
N HIS A 724 2.23 -2.49 -18.35
CA HIS A 724 3.29 -1.52 -18.16
C HIS A 724 4.25 -1.46 -19.35
N ASN A 725 4.98 -0.36 -19.47
CA ASN A 725 6.02 -0.17 -20.47
C ASN A 725 7.35 -0.83 -20.06
N THR A 726 7.31 -2.12 -19.72
CA THR A 726 8.46 -2.90 -19.19
C THR A 726 8.93 -3.96 -20.20
N ALA A 727 10.11 -4.54 -19.94
CA ALA A 727 10.62 -5.69 -20.68
C ALA A 727 10.40 -6.97 -19.86
N THR A 728 10.02 -8.03 -20.55
CA THR A 728 9.74 -9.35 -19.98
C THR A 728 10.59 -10.39 -20.68
N LEU A 729 11.39 -11.12 -19.92
CA LEU A 729 12.16 -12.25 -20.44
C LEU A 729 11.19 -13.42 -20.67
N GLN A 730 11.31 -14.11 -21.81
CA GLN A 730 10.38 -15.18 -22.22
C GLN A 730 9.95 -16.07 -21.06
N HIS A 731 8.63 -16.12 -20.82
CA HIS A 731 7.98 -16.93 -19.79
C HIS A 731 8.36 -16.62 -18.32
N ARG A 732 9.05 -15.52 -18.06
CA ARG A 732 9.35 -15.02 -16.72
C ARG A 732 8.80 -13.60 -16.55
N GLU A 733 7.63 -13.50 -15.93
CA GLU A 733 7.13 -12.21 -15.46
C GLU A 733 8.08 -11.59 -14.45
N THR A 734 8.08 -10.26 -14.38
CA THR A 734 8.78 -9.53 -13.33
C THR A 734 8.14 -9.85 -11.98
N THR A 735 8.99 -10.11 -10.99
CA THR A 735 8.63 -10.40 -9.60
C THR A 735 9.00 -9.22 -8.69
N ALA A 736 8.85 -9.37 -7.38
CA ALA A 736 9.26 -8.33 -6.43
C ALA A 736 10.80 -8.30 -6.36
N GLY A 737 11.38 -7.14 -6.10
CA GLY A 737 12.82 -7.03 -6.11
C GLY A 737 13.34 -5.60 -5.98
N SER A 738 14.63 -5.50 -5.73
CA SER A 738 15.32 -4.21 -5.74
C SER A 738 15.53 -3.72 -7.18
N THR A 739 15.37 -2.41 -7.34
CA THR A 739 15.80 -1.69 -8.53
C THR A 739 16.79 -0.60 -8.09
N LEU A 740 17.89 -0.47 -8.81
CA LEU A 740 18.98 0.47 -8.51
C LEU A 740 19.12 1.47 -9.66
N TYR A 741 19.18 2.75 -9.31
CA TYR A 741 19.65 3.79 -10.21
C TYR A 741 21.18 3.81 -10.23
N LEU A 742 21.77 3.37 -11.35
CA LEU A 742 23.22 3.28 -11.52
C LEU A 742 23.86 4.65 -11.80
N GLY A 743 23.04 5.66 -12.14
CA GLY A 743 23.49 7.02 -12.39
C GLY A 743 23.02 7.58 -13.74
N ALA A 744 23.41 8.84 -13.98
CA ALA A 744 23.26 9.49 -15.27
C ALA A 744 24.62 9.87 -15.83
N GLU A 745 24.75 9.81 -17.15
CA GLU A 745 25.86 10.37 -17.89
C GLU A 745 25.38 11.45 -18.86
N ARG A 746 26.15 12.53 -18.96
CA ARG A 746 25.84 13.65 -19.82
C ARG A 746 26.56 13.49 -21.16
N LEU A 747 25.78 13.47 -22.24
CA LEU A 747 26.29 13.55 -23.60
C LEU A 747 25.97 14.94 -24.18
N ILE A 748 26.54 15.25 -25.36
CA ILE A 748 26.25 16.52 -26.04
C ILE A 748 24.78 16.52 -26.48
N GLY A 749 23.95 17.35 -25.83
CA GLY A 749 22.53 17.48 -26.15
C GLY A 749 21.62 16.37 -25.61
N ALA A 750 22.13 15.48 -24.74
CA ALA A 750 21.38 14.36 -24.20
C ALA A 750 21.85 13.91 -22.81
N THR A 751 21.00 13.18 -22.10
CA THR A 751 21.32 12.49 -20.85
C THR A 751 21.03 11.00 -20.97
N VAL A 752 21.98 10.17 -20.55
CA VAL A 752 21.80 8.71 -20.43
C VAL A 752 21.51 8.36 -18.98
N HIS A 753 20.37 7.73 -18.69
CA HIS A 753 20.03 7.19 -17.38
C HIS A 753 20.17 5.67 -17.38
N ARG A 754 20.74 5.10 -16.33
CA ARG A 754 20.98 3.65 -16.21
C ARG A 754 20.30 3.08 -14.96
N LEU A 755 19.60 1.97 -15.15
CA LEU A 755 18.91 1.21 -14.13
C LEU A 755 19.37 -0.24 -14.13
N ALA A 756 19.42 -0.87 -12.96
CA ALA A 756 19.53 -2.31 -12.79
C ALA A 756 18.35 -2.83 -11.96
N THR A 757 17.86 -4.03 -12.26
CA THR A 757 16.77 -4.65 -11.49
C THR A 757 17.02 -6.13 -11.24
N GLN A 758 16.49 -6.63 -10.12
CA GLN A 758 16.48 -8.05 -9.76
C GLN A 758 15.11 -8.72 -10.00
N GLY A 759 14.19 -8.05 -10.71
CA GLY A 759 12.82 -8.53 -10.90
C GLY A 759 12.71 -9.89 -11.60
N HIS A 760 13.75 -10.35 -12.32
CA HIS A 760 13.74 -11.62 -13.06
C HIS A 760 14.45 -12.78 -12.33
N GLY A 761 14.82 -12.56 -11.07
CA GLY A 761 15.56 -13.52 -10.25
C GLY A 761 17.08 -13.27 -10.25
N PRO A 762 17.80 -13.88 -9.30
CA PRO A 762 19.23 -13.64 -9.10
C PRO A 762 20.15 -14.25 -10.17
N ASP A 763 19.62 -15.10 -11.05
CA ASP A 763 20.33 -15.72 -12.18
C ASP A 763 20.34 -14.84 -13.43
N ILE A 764 19.55 -13.76 -13.46
CA ILE A 764 19.40 -12.84 -14.58
C ILE A 764 19.83 -11.43 -14.15
N ALA A 765 20.81 -10.87 -14.85
CA ALA A 765 21.09 -9.44 -14.71
C ALA A 765 20.32 -8.68 -15.80
N HIS A 766 19.41 -7.82 -15.36
CA HIS A 766 18.66 -6.92 -16.24
C HIS A 766 19.06 -5.48 -16.00
N ARG A 767 19.48 -4.81 -17.07
CA ARG A 767 19.72 -3.38 -17.09
C ARG A 767 18.80 -2.71 -18.08
N ARG A 768 18.30 -1.54 -17.69
CA ARG A 768 17.51 -0.68 -18.55
C ARG A 768 18.20 0.67 -18.68
N VAL A 769 18.34 1.15 -19.90
CA VAL A 769 19.04 2.40 -20.23
C VAL A 769 18.11 3.32 -21.01
N PHE A 770 18.04 4.58 -20.60
CA PHE A 770 17.30 5.62 -21.31
C PHE A 770 18.27 6.67 -21.82
N LEU A 771 18.32 6.90 -23.13
CA LEU A 771 18.99 8.05 -23.74
C LEU A 771 17.92 9.10 -24.06
N VAL A 772 17.98 10.26 -23.42
CA VAL A 772 16.95 11.30 -23.48
C VAL A 772 17.56 12.57 -24.05
N LEU A 773 17.02 13.10 -25.16
CA LEU A 773 17.45 14.40 -25.68
C LEU A 773 16.96 15.53 -24.77
N ASP A 774 17.75 16.60 -24.62
CA ASP A 774 17.47 17.70 -23.68
C ASP A 774 16.21 18.49 -23.98
N ASP A 775 15.90 18.60 -25.27
CA ASP A 775 14.72 19.25 -25.79
C ASP A 775 13.48 18.33 -25.77
N LEU A 776 13.64 17.09 -25.29
CA LEU A 776 12.66 16.02 -25.30
C LEU A 776 12.02 15.82 -26.69
N SER A 777 12.80 16.04 -27.76
CA SER A 777 12.39 15.70 -29.13
C SER A 777 12.62 14.23 -29.47
N GLY A 778 13.43 13.53 -28.66
CA GLY A 778 13.75 12.13 -28.86
C GLY A 778 14.10 11.38 -27.58
N LEU A 779 13.83 10.08 -27.58
CA LEU A 779 14.07 9.13 -26.49
C LEU A 779 14.51 7.78 -27.08
N VAL A 780 15.49 7.12 -26.48
CA VAL A 780 15.76 5.70 -26.69
C VAL A 780 15.64 4.96 -25.36
N VAL A 781 14.92 3.85 -25.35
CA VAL A 781 14.90 2.89 -24.24
C VAL A 781 15.56 1.60 -24.70
N LEU A 782 16.54 1.10 -23.95
CA LEU A 782 17.23 -0.15 -24.21
C LEU A 782 17.15 -1.07 -22.99
N ASP A 783 16.96 -2.35 -23.24
CA ASP A 783 16.99 -3.42 -22.26
C ASP A 783 18.13 -4.37 -22.58
N ARG A 784 18.98 -4.63 -21.58
CA ARG A 784 20.07 -5.59 -21.63
C ARG A 784 19.82 -6.68 -20.63
N PHE A 785 19.73 -7.91 -21.11
CA PHE A 785 19.65 -9.13 -20.30
C PHE A 785 20.92 -9.95 -20.48
N THR A 786 21.50 -10.39 -19.36
CA THR A 786 22.57 -11.39 -19.33
C THR A 786 22.21 -12.51 -18.35
N GLY A 787 22.58 -13.74 -18.69
CA GLY A 787 22.16 -14.92 -17.93
C GLY A 787 22.95 -16.17 -18.29
N PRO A 788 22.61 -17.33 -17.71
CA PRO A 788 23.37 -18.56 -17.87
C PRO A 788 23.30 -19.10 -19.31
N GLY A 789 24.34 -18.84 -20.10
CA GLY A 789 24.85 -19.67 -21.20
C GLY A 789 23.91 -20.22 -22.28
N GLY A 790 22.71 -19.65 -22.47
CA GLY A 790 21.70 -20.18 -23.40
C GLY A 790 20.95 -19.09 -24.19
N PRO A 791 19.93 -19.48 -24.97
CA PRO A 791 19.08 -18.53 -25.68
C PRO A 791 18.39 -17.58 -24.70
N LEU A 792 18.51 -16.28 -24.95
CA LEU A 792 17.78 -15.24 -24.23
C LEU A 792 16.91 -14.50 -25.22
N ALA A 793 15.65 -14.33 -24.89
CA ALA A 793 14.76 -13.48 -25.66
C ALA A 793 13.81 -12.75 -24.72
N PHE A 794 13.53 -11.49 -25.06
CA PHE A 794 12.60 -10.66 -24.31
C PHE A 794 11.65 -9.95 -25.25
N GLU A 795 10.48 -9.64 -24.71
CA GLU A 795 9.49 -8.76 -25.31
C GLU A 795 9.29 -7.57 -24.41
N ALA A 796 9.08 -6.40 -25.01
CA ALA A 796 8.73 -5.19 -24.30
C ALA A 796 7.63 -4.44 -25.03
N ALA A 797 6.91 -3.60 -24.28
CA ALA A 797 5.73 -2.90 -24.76
C ALA A 797 5.85 -1.39 -24.59
N ALA A 798 5.22 -0.66 -25.49
CA ALA A 798 4.95 0.77 -25.36
C ALA A 798 3.45 1.03 -25.57
N HIS A 799 2.76 1.44 -24.51
CA HIS A 799 1.35 1.79 -24.50
C HIS A 799 1.18 3.21 -25.00
N LEU A 800 0.40 3.36 -26.08
CA LEU A 800 0.12 4.67 -26.65
C LEU A 800 -1.13 5.28 -25.99
N SER A 801 -1.22 6.61 -25.95
CA SER A 801 -2.43 7.27 -25.43
C SER A 801 -3.67 6.90 -26.25
N PRO A 802 -4.84 6.70 -25.61
CA PRO A 802 -6.11 6.61 -26.32
C PRO A 802 -6.29 7.81 -27.24
N GLY A 803 -6.61 7.55 -28.51
CA GLY A 803 -6.74 8.58 -29.57
C GLY A 803 -5.51 8.76 -30.46
N ILE A 804 -4.39 8.10 -30.18
CA ILE A 804 -3.24 8.06 -31.08
C ILE A 804 -3.43 6.97 -32.12
N LEU A 805 -3.31 7.34 -33.40
CA LEU A 805 -3.29 6.39 -34.51
C LEU A 805 -1.86 5.87 -34.69
N VAL A 806 -1.71 4.55 -34.77
CA VAL A 806 -0.40 3.91 -35.00
C VAL A 806 -0.49 2.96 -36.18
N ALA A 807 0.51 3.03 -37.05
CA ALA A 807 0.65 2.14 -38.19
C ALA A 807 2.07 1.58 -38.26
N LEU A 808 2.19 0.30 -38.64
CA LEU A 808 3.46 -0.30 -39.00
C LEU A 808 3.80 0.13 -40.43
N ALA A 809 4.79 1.00 -40.60
CA ALA A 809 5.28 1.43 -41.90
C ALA A 809 6.21 0.37 -42.55
N GLY A 810 6.69 -0.58 -41.74
CA GLY A 810 7.48 -1.73 -42.17
C GLY A 810 7.93 -2.57 -40.96
N PRO A 811 8.72 -3.63 -41.17
CA PRO A 811 9.17 -4.52 -40.10
C PRO A 811 10.09 -3.85 -39.07
N ARG A 812 10.65 -2.67 -39.40
CA ARG A 812 11.60 -1.91 -38.57
C ARG A 812 11.14 -0.47 -38.31
N ARG A 813 9.86 -0.15 -38.53
CA ARG A 813 9.38 1.21 -38.28
C ARG A 813 7.87 1.22 -38.05
N ALA A 814 7.46 1.88 -36.98
CA ALA A 814 6.09 2.31 -36.74
C ALA A 814 6.00 3.84 -36.77
N MET A 815 4.83 4.35 -37.12
CA MET A 815 4.52 5.78 -37.09
C MET A 815 3.27 5.99 -36.26
N ALA A 816 3.37 6.88 -35.27
CA ALA A 816 2.25 7.33 -34.47
C ALA A 816 1.84 8.76 -34.88
N GLN A 817 0.55 9.06 -34.83
CA GLN A 817 -0.01 10.35 -35.20
C GLN A 817 -1.08 10.83 -34.21
N SER A 818 -1.01 12.11 -33.85
CA SER A 818 -2.00 12.84 -33.05
C SER A 818 -2.23 14.21 -33.68
N GLY A 819 -3.36 14.37 -34.37
CA GLY A 819 -3.62 15.56 -35.18
C GLY A 819 -2.53 15.77 -36.23
N ARG A 820 -1.80 16.90 -36.13
CA ARG A 820 -0.67 17.24 -37.02
C ARG A 820 0.69 16.70 -36.54
N HIS A 821 0.77 16.25 -35.30
CA HIS A 821 2.01 15.80 -34.69
C HIS A 821 2.27 14.33 -35.05
N ARG A 822 3.53 13.96 -35.19
CA ARG A 822 3.96 12.61 -35.55
C ARG A 822 5.08 12.16 -34.62
N LEU A 823 5.19 10.85 -34.44
CA LEU A 823 6.29 10.22 -33.73
C LEU A 823 6.72 8.97 -34.49
N SER A 824 7.99 8.93 -34.88
CA SER A 824 8.63 7.75 -35.46
C SER A 824 9.07 6.83 -34.34
N LEU A 825 8.75 5.53 -34.45
CA LEU A 825 9.20 4.50 -33.51
C LEU A 825 9.97 3.41 -34.26
N SER A 826 11.23 3.19 -33.88
CA SER A 826 12.15 2.29 -34.59
C SER A 826 12.85 1.35 -33.60
N PRO A 827 12.84 0.02 -33.79
CA PRO A 827 13.56 -0.90 -32.93
C PRO A 827 15.08 -0.75 -33.14
N VAL A 828 15.83 -0.76 -32.05
CA VAL A 828 17.29 -0.63 -32.04
C VAL A 828 17.90 -1.90 -31.48
N ALA A 829 18.75 -2.60 -32.25
CA ALA A 829 19.49 -3.78 -31.79
C ALA A 829 20.95 -3.41 -31.55
N ILE A 830 21.47 -3.68 -30.34
CA ILE A 830 22.90 -3.50 -30.00
C ILE A 830 23.61 -4.86 -29.97
N THR A 831 23.00 -5.87 -29.34
CA THR A 831 23.52 -7.23 -29.27
C THR A 831 22.38 -8.22 -29.44
N GLY A 832 22.55 -9.19 -30.34
CA GLY A 832 21.47 -10.09 -30.76
C GLY A 832 20.72 -9.56 -31.99
N ARG A 833 19.49 -10.02 -32.19
CA ARG A 833 18.65 -9.68 -33.34
C ARG A 833 17.27 -9.20 -32.90
N SER A 834 16.73 -8.20 -33.61
CA SER A 834 15.32 -7.82 -33.48
C SER A 834 14.44 -8.92 -34.10
N ALA A 835 13.40 -9.31 -33.38
CA ALA A 835 12.35 -10.23 -33.83
C ALA A 835 11.15 -9.49 -34.45
N GLY A 836 11.24 -8.17 -34.62
CA GLY A 836 10.23 -7.33 -35.28
C GLY A 836 9.35 -6.52 -34.32
N LEU A 837 8.36 -5.86 -34.90
CA LEU A 837 7.34 -5.06 -34.22
C LEU A 837 5.98 -5.75 -34.29
N THR A 838 5.19 -5.64 -33.23
CA THR A 838 3.79 -6.06 -33.21
C THR A 838 2.91 -4.90 -32.76
N LEU A 839 1.70 -4.80 -33.30
CA LEU A 839 0.71 -3.83 -32.86
C LEU A 839 -0.48 -4.59 -32.30
N ARG A 840 -0.84 -4.33 -31.04
CA ARG A 840 -1.99 -4.95 -30.36
C ARG A 840 -2.96 -3.86 -29.93
N ASN A 841 -4.23 -4.01 -30.28
CA ASN A 841 -5.29 -3.08 -29.92
C ASN A 841 -6.35 -3.84 -29.13
N GLY A 842 -6.34 -3.73 -27.80
CA GLY A 842 -7.32 -4.38 -26.90
C GLY A 842 -7.58 -5.87 -27.16
N CYS A 843 -6.78 -6.77 -26.59
CA CYS A 843 -7.00 -8.22 -26.67
C CYS A 843 -7.59 -8.76 -25.35
N ASN A 844 -8.80 -9.32 -25.38
CA ASN A 844 -9.50 -9.83 -24.19
C ASN A 844 -9.98 -11.29 -24.35
N ALA A 845 -9.31 -12.09 -25.19
CA ALA A 845 -9.74 -13.47 -25.51
C ALA A 845 -9.91 -14.37 -24.28
N HIS A 846 -9.06 -14.20 -23.26
CA HIS A 846 -9.18 -14.81 -21.93
C HIS A 846 -8.41 -13.97 -20.89
N PRO A 847 -8.60 -14.16 -19.57
CA PRO A 847 -7.97 -13.33 -18.53
C PRO A 847 -6.45 -13.14 -18.65
N GLY A 848 -5.71 -14.19 -18.99
CA GLY A 848 -4.24 -14.15 -19.18
C GLY A 848 -3.78 -13.45 -20.45
N ALA A 849 -4.66 -13.31 -21.43
CA ALA A 849 -4.39 -12.64 -22.69
C ALA A 849 -4.73 -11.14 -22.67
N LEU A 850 -5.22 -10.59 -21.53
CA LEU A 850 -5.47 -9.15 -21.43
C LEU A 850 -4.19 -8.36 -21.76
N ARG A 851 -4.25 -7.60 -22.86
CA ARG A 851 -3.19 -6.75 -23.39
C ARG A 851 -3.80 -5.57 -24.12
N GLY A 852 -3.15 -4.41 -24.09
CA GLY A 852 -3.61 -3.24 -24.84
C GLY A 852 -4.83 -2.56 -24.25
N PHE A 853 -4.82 -2.41 -22.93
CA PHE A 853 -5.82 -1.65 -22.20
C PHE A 853 -5.15 -0.62 -21.29
N VAL A 854 -5.84 0.50 -21.09
CA VAL A 854 -5.54 1.48 -20.04
C VAL A 854 -6.83 1.69 -19.26
N THR A 855 -6.77 2.25 -18.07
CA THR A 855 -7.99 2.57 -17.33
C THR A 855 -8.77 3.72 -18.00
N ALA A 856 -10.08 3.71 -17.82
CA ALA A 856 -11.00 4.73 -18.33
C ALA A 856 -11.35 5.74 -17.23
N ALA A 857 -11.68 6.98 -17.62
CA ALA A 857 -12.04 8.03 -16.66
C ALA A 857 -13.28 7.68 -15.80
N SER A 858 -14.20 6.87 -16.33
CA SER A 858 -15.39 6.38 -15.61
C SER A 858 -15.14 5.12 -14.78
N GLY A 859 -13.89 4.64 -14.71
CA GLY A 859 -13.52 3.34 -14.16
C GLY A 859 -13.58 2.21 -15.20
N GLY A 860 -12.85 1.13 -14.93
CA GLY A 860 -12.73 -0.02 -15.82
C GLY A 860 -11.69 0.19 -16.93
N LEU A 861 -11.60 -0.76 -17.86
CA LEU A 861 -10.60 -0.75 -18.93
C LEU A 861 -11.16 -0.20 -20.24
N GLN A 862 -10.38 0.64 -20.92
CA GLN A 862 -10.59 1.04 -22.31
C GLN A 862 -9.45 0.52 -23.19
N PRO A 863 -9.73 0.09 -24.43
CA PRO A 863 -8.70 -0.40 -25.33
C PRO A 863 -7.75 0.73 -25.74
N THR A 864 -6.47 0.40 -25.88
CA THR A 864 -5.47 1.27 -26.48
C THR A 864 -4.54 0.48 -27.41
N SER A 865 -3.79 1.22 -28.24
CA SER A 865 -2.74 0.68 -29.09
C SER A 865 -1.48 0.41 -28.26
N VAL A 866 -0.94 -0.80 -28.36
CA VAL A 866 0.35 -1.18 -27.77
C VAL A 866 1.29 -1.63 -28.85
N LEU A 867 2.44 -0.97 -28.94
CA LEU A 867 3.54 -1.39 -29.79
C LEU A 867 4.43 -2.35 -29.00
N GLY A 868 4.41 -3.63 -29.36
CA GLY A 868 5.34 -4.63 -28.85
C GLY A 868 6.60 -4.71 -29.70
N TYR A 869 7.75 -4.85 -29.07
CA TYR A 869 9.04 -5.05 -29.73
C TYR A 869 9.82 -6.17 -29.02
N ALA A 870 10.50 -7.00 -29.81
CA ALA A 870 11.13 -8.21 -29.30
C ALA A 870 12.56 -8.38 -29.81
N PHE A 871 13.41 -8.99 -28.98
CA PHE A 871 14.82 -9.24 -29.28
C PHE A 871 15.24 -10.62 -28.79
N ALA A 872 16.19 -11.24 -29.50
CA ALA A 872 16.75 -12.54 -29.15
C ALA A 872 18.28 -12.56 -29.32
N GLY A 873 18.96 -13.26 -28.42
CA GLY A 873 20.42 -13.45 -28.38
C GLY A 873 20.81 -14.74 -27.67
N ALA A 874 22.11 -14.92 -27.41
CA ALA A 874 22.66 -16.08 -26.71
C ALA A 874 23.62 -15.61 -25.62
N GLY A 875 23.35 -15.97 -24.36
CA GLY A 875 24.10 -15.53 -23.16
C GLY A 875 23.89 -14.05 -22.80
N ALA A 876 23.74 -13.18 -23.80
CA ALA A 876 23.39 -11.78 -23.67
C ALA A 876 22.49 -11.33 -24.83
N VAL A 877 21.58 -10.39 -24.56
CA VAL A 877 20.77 -9.69 -25.56
C VAL A 877 20.58 -8.24 -25.13
N CYS A 878 20.74 -7.30 -26.06
CA CYS A 878 20.61 -5.86 -25.81
C CYS A 878 19.91 -5.19 -26.99
N GLY A 879 18.75 -4.59 -26.73
CA GLY A 879 17.98 -3.86 -27.74
C GLY A 879 16.82 -3.09 -27.12
N GLY A 880 16.08 -2.35 -27.95
CA GLY A 880 14.91 -1.62 -27.49
C GLY A 880 14.28 -0.75 -28.56
N LEU A 881 13.83 0.44 -28.19
CA LEU A 881 13.01 1.31 -29.04
C LEU A 881 13.53 2.75 -29.03
N ALA A 882 13.74 3.32 -30.22
CA ALA A 882 13.96 4.75 -30.43
C ALA A 882 12.65 5.44 -30.81
N LEU A 883 12.40 6.61 -30.23
CA LEU A 883 11.24 7.46 -30.44
C LEU A 883 11.74 8.85 -30.86
N ALA A 884 11.33 9.33 -32.03
CA ALA A 884 11.78 10.61 -32.57
C ALA A 884 10.60 11.43 -33.12
N ALA A 885 10.49 12.70 -32.71
CA ALA A 885 9.44 13.62 -33.16
C ALA A 885 9.63 14.06 -34.62
N ASP A 886 10.88 14.17 -35.07
CA ASP A 886 11.25 14.61 -36.40
C ASP A 886 12.53 13.89 -36.89
N ALA A 887 12.93 14.15 -38.14
CA ALA A 887 14.11 13.51 -38.74
C ALA A 887 15.43 13.96 -38.13
N ASP A 888 15.49 15.18 -37.58
CA ASP A 888 16.68 15.71 -36.92
C ASP A 888 16.91 15.00 -35.58
N ALA A 889 15.86 14.81 -34.78
CA ALA A 889 15.89 14.02 -33.56
C ALA A 889 16.32 12.57 -33.83
N ASP A 890 15.80 11.94 -34.89
CA ASP A 890 16.16 10.58 -35.32
C ASP A 890 17.66 10.48 -35.67
N GLN A 891 18.18 11.47 -36.41
CA GLN A 891 19.59 11.54 -36.76
C GLN A 891 20.49 11.76 -35.52
N ARG A 892 20.09 12.66 -34.61
CA ARG A 892 20.81 12.91 -33.35
C ARG A 892 20.88 11.65 -32.47
N LEU A 893 19.75 10.96 -32.30
CA LEU A 893 19.71 9.71 -31.54
C LEU A 893 20.61 8.64 -32.16
N THR A 894 20.57 8.49 -33.49
CA THR A 894 21.43 7.53 -34.21
C THR A 894 22.91 7.84 -34.00
N ALA A 895 23.31 9.10 -34.16
CA ALA A 895 24.70 9.52 -33.95
C ALA A 895 25.18 9.23 -32.52
N LEU A 896 24.36 9.54 -31.50
CA LEU A 896 24.68 9.27 -30.09
C LEU A 896 24.81 7.77 -29.78
N LEU A 897 24.00 6.91 -30.42
CA LEU A 897 24.09 5.46 -30.26
C LEU A 897 25.36 4.86 -30.86
N GLU A 898 25.93 5.51 -31.89
CA GLU A 898 27.18 5.10 -32.56
C GLU A 898 28.44 5.59 -31.82
N GLU A 899 28.30 6.53 -30.88
CA GLU A 899 29.42 7.02 -30.09
C GLU A 899 30.04 5.91 -29.22
N ALA A 900 31.37 5.81 -29.24
CA ALA A 900 32.09 4.87 -28.40
C ALA A 900 31.84 5.08 -26.89
N ALA A 901 31.50 6.31 -26.48
CA ALA A 901 31.09 6.62 -25.11
C ALA A 901 29.83 5.85 -24.72
N PHE A 902 28.81 5.84 -25.57
CA PHE A 902 27.58 5.11 -25.32
C PHE A 902 27.80 3.59 -25.25
N GLY A 903 28.66 3.05 -26.12
CA GLY A 903 29.05 1.63 -26.07
C GLY A 903 29.67 1.19 -24.74
N ARG A 904 30.46 2.07 -24.09
CA ARG A 904 31.01 1.81 -22.75
C ARG A 904 29.90 1.75 -21.69
N LEU A 905 28.92 2.64 -21.76
CA LEU A 905 27.80 2.68 -20.80
C LEU A 905 26.94 1.41 -20.80
N LEU A 906 26.91 0.69 -21.92
CA LEU A 906 26.21 -0.58 -22.07
C LEU A 906 27.03 -1.80 -21.66
N SER A 907 28.35 -1.66 -21.50
CA SER A 907 29.30 -2.76 -21.25
C SER A 907 29.96 -2.73 -19.87
N GLU A 908 29.92 -1.61 -19.16
CA GLU A 908 30.31 -1.54 -17.75
C GLU A 908 29.43 -2.49 -16.92
N ASP A 909 30.04 -3.47 -16.26
CA ASP A 909 29.42 -4.37 -15.27
C ASP A 909 29.45 -3.76 -13.85
#